data_AF-A0A093Y4F8-F1
#
_entry.id   AF-A0A093Y4F8-F1
#
_cell.length_a   1.000
_cell.length_b   1.000
_cell.length_c   1.000
_cell.angle_alpha   90.00
_cell.angle_beta   90.00
_cell.angle_gamma   90.00
#
_symmetry.space_group_name_H-M   'P 1'
#
loop_
_entity.id
_entity.type
_entity.pdbx_description
1 polymer ?
#
loop_
_entity_poly.entity_id
_entity_poly.type
_entity_poly.pdbx_seq_one_letter_code
_entity_poly.pdbx_strand_id
1 'polypeptide(L)'
;MAGASCPFCGYEAKNEYDILYHMEDLHSEGNSPFIPTEADPTDAPQRGHPSRSSQAMEDIGYVECPISECGETVPLADLDGHLELHSMEESDRDSHVDGTALKLEGAMEPANSKFDTSLPTALRNLNGDSGSLLSAADRQDKAKESWREILNMPKSIVAPQISPKSKSGKVRLGTAELGPHAYEEKMPAWLHNLLLSDGMPRTTTKLNSSGGIKTVKKIGNYVPGVMPVIEQLIEQDPGTEYAYTCHPSVEHISKLKTEGGFCGYRNIQMLASYIVNNKSQGYYHFKDKIPSIFDIQGYIEHAWDVGINPLGRAETGGILGTRKYIGTPEAQAMLRSLDIDCDAQAFKTDGKLGADEILMKSVEEYFRTGYADSTSKIRRTQLPSIYFQHPGHSMTIVGFEKRLNGSINLLVFDPMFHDAPDIVNLIGKESFSVKNPADLLRAYRRGPKYLRKYKAFEVLSQLNFITGNKHKLAEVQAILGDCVDLQSRSIDLVEIQGTIEEISKDKCRRAAEEVQGPVLVEDTALIFNAFKDLPGPYIKWFFESLGHDGLNKMLADFEDKSAQSVCTFAYSEGPGHEPIIFQGRTEGKIVPARGAIAFGWDPVFEYGPAGQTYAEMPKVEKNKISHRGKALDKLKAWLLETVDSKA
;
A
#
# COMPACT_ATOMS: atom_id res chain seq x y z
N MET A 1 34.47 -12.12 53.60
CA MET A 1 34.53 -13.16 52.56
C MET A 1 34.93 -12.47 51.27
N ALA A 2 35.71 -13.11 50.41
CA ALA A 2 36.00 -12.55 49.08
C ALA A 2 34.72 -12.60 48.24
N GLY A 3 34.47 -11.57 47.43
CA GLY A 3 33.44 -11.65 46.40
C GLY A 3 33.89 -12.65 45.33
N ALA A 4 32.95 -13.45 44.83
CA ALA A 4 33.19 -14.23 43.62
C ALA A 4 32.97 -13.33 42.39
N SER A 5 33.65 -13.64 41.29
CA SER A 5 33.52 -12.93 40.00
C SER A 5 33.11 -13.93 38.91
N CYS A 6 32.05 -13.63 38.16
CA CYS A 6 31.53 -14.50 37.11
C CYS A 6 32.57 -14.62 35.97
N PRO A 7 33.07 -15.81 35.64
CA PRO A 7 34.18 -15.99 34.69
C PRO A 7 33.80 -15.69 33.24
N PHE A 8 32.50 -15.57 32.93
CA PHE A 8 31.99 -15.35 31.57
C PHE A 8 31.75 -13.88 31.23
N CYS A 9 31.44 -13.04 32.22
CA CYS A 9 31.05 -11.64 32.00
C CYS A 9 31.67 -10.62 32.99
N GLY A 10 32.40 -11.07 34.02
CA GLY A 10 33.07 -10.22 34.99
C GLY A 10 32.18 -9.64 36.12
N TYR A 11 30.93 -10.10 36.24
CA TYR A 11 30.03 -9.67 37.31
C TYR A 11 30.54 -10.11 38.71
N GLU A 12 30.76 -9.17 39.63
CA GLU A 12 31.11 -9.47 41.03
C GLU A 12 29.87 -9.59 41.92
N ALA A 13 29.76 -10.71 42.64
CA ALA A 13 28.64 -10.99 43.54
C ALA A 13 29.04 -10.88 45.02
N LYS A 14 28.06 -10.53 45.86
CA LYS A 14 28.27 -10.28 47.31
C LYS A 14 28.38 -11.57 48.12
N ASN A 15 27.84 -12.67 47.61
CA ASN A 15 27.97 -14.00 48.17
C ASN A 15 27.94 -15.05 47.03
N GLU A 16 28.20 -16.31 47.37
CA GLU A 16 28.34 -17.42 46.43
C GLU A 16 26.99 -17.88 45.82
N TYR A 17 25.88 -17.72 46.54
CA TYR A 17 24.53 -18.02 46.04
C TYR A 17 24.09 -17.01 44.97
N ASP A 18 24.34 -15.71 45.20
CA ASP A 18 24.07 -14.64 44.22
C ASP A 18 24.76 -14.91 42.87
N ILE A 19 25.97 -15.49 42.87
CA ILE A 19 26.71 -15.75 41.64
C ILE A 19 26.29 -17.03 40.94
N LEU A 20 25.92 -18.07 41.69
CA LEU A 20 25.34 -19.29 41.13
C LEU A 20 24.01 -18.98 40.44
N TYR A 21 23.14 -18.18 41.08
CA TYR A 21 21.88 -17.73 40.47
C TYR A 21 22.12 -16.90 39.20
N HIS A 22 23.06 -15.96 39.23
CA HIS A 22 23.46 -15.18 38.05
C HIS A 22 23.99 -16.06 36.89
N MET A 23 24.75 -17.12 37.21
CA MET A 23 25.28 -18.06 36.22
C MET A 23 24.20 -19.01 35.68
N GLU A 24 23.20 -19.41 36.48
CA GLU A 24 22.05 -20.17 35.95
C GLU A 24 21.14 -19.30 35.08
N ASP A 25 20.76 -18.10 35.53
CA ASP A 25 19.77 -17.24 34.86
C ASP A 25 20.27 -16.71 33.50
N LEU A 26 21.55 -16.37 33.38
CA LEU A 26 22.12 -15.73 32.18
C LEU A 26 23.10 -16.60 31.39
N HIS A 27 23.58 -17.72 31.94
CA HIS A 27 24.64 -18.55 31.34
C HIS A 27 24.35 -20.07 31.38
N SER A 28 23.13 -20.53 31.66
CA SER A 28 22.78 -21.96 31.60
C SER A 28 22.47 -22.45 30.17
N GLU A 29 23.03 -23.61 29.81
CA GLU A 29 22.65 -24.37 28.61
C GLU A 29 21.77 -25.58 29.00
N GLY A 30 20.64 -25.34 29.66
CA GLY A 30 19.65 -26.39 29.97
C GLY A 30 18.73 -26.09 31.14
N ASN A 31 17.62 -26.82 31.24
CA ASN A 31 16.60 -26.61 32.27
C ASN A 31 17.15 -26.86 33.69
N SER A 32 17.08 -25.85 34.56
CA SER A 32 17.50 -25.92 35.96
C SER A 32 16.59 -26.83 36.82
N PRO A 33 17.16 -27.65 37.73
CA PRO A 33 16.38 -28.55 38.60
C PRO A 33 15.62 -27.84 39.73
N PHE A 34 15.72 -26.50 39.86
CA PHE A 34 15.01 -25.73 40.89
C PHE A 34 13.72 -25.07 40.43
N ILE A 35 13.36 -25.19 39.14
CA ILE A 35 12.07 -24.75 38.60
C ILE A 35 11.10 -25.95 38.60
N PRO A 36 9.95 -25.89 39.29
CA PRO A 36 8.96 -26.97 39.27
C PRO A 36 8.37 -27.15 37.86
N THR A 37 8.66 -28.29 37.24
CA THR A 37 7.97 -28.71 36.01
C THR A 37 6.60 -29.28 36.37
N GLU A 38 5.51 -28.59 36.03
CA GLU A 38 4.18 -29.21 36.05
C GLU A 38 4.14 -30.34 35.01
N ALA A 39 3.72 -31.52 35.45
CA ALA A 39 3.67 -32.72 34.63
C ALA A 39 2.23 -33.05 34.24
N ASP A 40 2.04 -33.50 33.00
CA ASP A 40 0.93 -34.38 32.63
C ASP A 40 0.83 -35.58 33.61
N PRO A 41 -0.36 -36.17 33.86
CA PRO A 41 -1.40 -36.34 32.84
C PRO A 41 -2.89 -36.20 33.30
N THR A 42 -3.77 -36.15 32.30
CA THR A 42 -5.14 -36.75 32.22
C THR A 42 -6.12 -36.71 33.41
N ASP A 43 -7.40 -36.41 33.09
CA ASP A 43 -8.60 -36.60 33.92
C ASP A 43 -8.77 -35.70 35.17
N ALA A 44 -9.10 -34.43 34.93
CA ALA A 44 -9.84 -33.58 35.86
C ALA A 44 -10.94 -32.78 35.14
N PRO A 45 -12.15 -32.59 35.72
CA PRO A 45 -13.27 -31.98 35.02
C PRO A 45 -13.13 -30.46 34.88
N GLN A 46 -13.58 -29.92 33.75
CA GLN A 46 -13.51 -28.50 33.42
C GLN A 46 -14.13 -27.60 34.51
N ARG A 47 -13.31 -26.70 35.05
CA ARG A 47 -13.77 -25.44 35.67
C ARG A 47 -13.17 -24.30 34.88
N GLY A 48 -14.01 -23.57 34.16
CA GLY A 48 -13.58 -22.51 33.26
C GLY A 48 -12.90 -21.36 34.01
N HIS A 49 -11.64 -21.08 33.68
CA HIS A 49 -11.09 -19.75 33.87
C HIS A 49 -11.70 -18.84 32.79
N PRO A 50 -12.26 -17.66 33.14
CA PRO A 50 -12.72 -16.72 32.14
C PRO A 50 -11.50 -16.15 31.40
N SER A 51 -11.37 -16.48 30.12
CA SER A 51 -10.36 -15.87 29.25
C SER A 51 -10.65 -14.38 29.11
N ARG A 52 -9.67 -13.53 29.44
CA ARG A 52 -9.83 -12.07 29.40
C ARG A 52 -10.05 -11.51 27.98
N SER A 53 -9.86 -12.35 26.95
CA SER A 53 -10.24 -12.10 25.56
C SER A 53 -11.74 -12.23 25.29
N SER A 54 -12.45 -13.20 25.88
CA SER A 54 -13.85 -13.46 25.51
C SER A 54 -14.79 -12.34 25.92
N GLN A 55 -14.58 -11.72 27.08
CA GLN A 55 -15.31 -10.50 27.48
C GLN A 55 -14.98 -9.29 26.59
N ALA A 56 -13.78 -9.25 25.97
CA ALA A 56 -13.44 -8.20 25.00
C ALA A 56 -14.01 -8.45 23.60
N MET A 57 -14.50 -9.66 23.30
CA MET A 57 -15.19 -9.97 22.04
C MET A 57 -16.66 -9.53 22.10
N GLU A 58 -17.35 -9.78 23.22
CA GLU A 58 -18.77 -9.45 23.41
C GLU A 58 -19.06 -7.94 23.32
N ASP A 59 -18.20 -7.09 23.90
CA ASP A 59 -18.37 -5.62 23.89
C ASP A 59 -18.12 -4.95 22.53
N ILE A 60 -17.52 -5.64 21.55
CA ILE A 60 -16.94 -5.03 20.34
C ILE A 60 -17.57 -5.57 19.02
N GLY A 61 -18.32 -6.68 19.07
CA GLY A 61 -19.09 -7.16 17.92
C GLY A 61 -18.26 -7.85 16.82
N TYR A 62 -17.11 -8.43 17.20
CA TYR A 62 -16.36 -9.37 16.38
C TYR A 62 -16.66 -10.81 16.81
N VAL A 63 -16.56 -11.76 15.87
CA VAL A 63 -16.82 -13.19 16.06
C VAL A 63 -15.77 -14.03 15.33
N GLU A 64 -15.36 -15.14 15.95
CA GLU A 64 -14.53 -16.15 15.29
C GLU A 64 -15.36 -16.88 14.20
N CYS A 65 -14.74 -17.15 13.05
CA CYS A 65 -15.39 -17.91 11.99
C CYS A 65 -15.63 -19.37 12.44
N PRO A 66 -16.85 -19.93 12.29
CA PRO A 66 -17.18 -21.28 12.74
C PRO A 66 -16.50 -22.40 11.91
N ILE A 67 -15.81 -22.06 10.81
CA ILE A 67 -15.08 -23.01 9.98
C ILE A 67 -13.71 -23.28 10.60
N SER A 68 -13.53 -24.50 11.11
CA SER A 68 -12.37 -24.88 11.95
C SER A 68 -10.99 -24.65 11.32
N GLU A 69 -10.85 -24.69 9.99
CA GLU A 69 -9.58 -24.42 9.30
C GLU A 69 -9.36 -22.93 8.98
N CYS A 70 -10.35 -22.07 9.20
CA CYS A 70 -10.31 -20.66 8.83
C CYS A 70 -9.44 -19.82 9.78
N GLY A 71 -9.69 -19.89 11.09
CA GLY A 71 -8.98 -19.15 12.13
C GLY A 71 -9.22 -17.64 12.19
N GLU A 72 -10.07 -17.07 11.33
CA GLU A 72 -10.28 -15.61 11.25
C GLU A 72 -11.28 -15.09 12.28
N THR A 73 -11.06 -13.85 12.74
CA THR A 73 -11.98 -13.09 13.60
C THR A 73 -12.56 -11.92 12.81
N VAL A 74 -13.85 -11.98 12.49
CA VAL A 74 -14.55 -11.06 11.57
C VAL A 74 -15.57 -10.18 12.30
N PRO A 75 -15.89 -8.97 11.78
CA PRO A 75 -17.05 -8.21 12.25
C PRO A 75 -18.34 -9.02 12.07
N LEU A 76 -19.24 -8.99 13.06
CA LEU A 76 -20.52 -9.72 13.00
C LEU A 76 -21.39 -9.30 11.79
N ALA A 77 -21.27 -8.06 11.33
CA ALA A 77 -21.95 -7.54 10.13
C ALA A 77 -21.40 -8.06 8.79
N ASP A 78 -20.27 -8.78 8.82
CA ASP A 78 -19.58 -9.34 7.66
C ASP A 78 -19.50 -10.87 7.65
N LEU A 79 -19.85 -11.53 8.78
CA LEU A 79 -19.83 -12.99 8.90
C LEU A 79 -20.59 -13.71 7.76
N ASP A 80 -21.81 -13.28 7.42
CA ASP A 80 -22.59 -13.90 6.34
C ASP A 80 -21.86 -13.86 4.97
N GLY A 81 -21.15 -12.76 4.69
CA GLY A 81 -20.40 -12.59 3.45
C GLY A 81 -19.08 -13.37 3.45
N HIS A 82 -18.44 -13.47 4.61
CA HIS A 82 -17.26 -14.30 4.83
C HIS A 82 -17.58 -15.80 4.67
N LEU A 83 -18.74 -16.25 5.17
CA LEU A 83 -19.26 -17.60 4.96
C LEU A 83 -19.66 -17.84 3.49
N GLU A 84 -20.24 -16.85 2.79
CA GLU A 84 -20.50 -16.98 1.35
C GLU A 84 -19.20 -17.21 0.55
N LEU A 85 -18.10 -16.53 0.90
CA LEU A 85 -16.80 -16.70 0.25
C LEU A 85 -16.14 -18.06 0.51
N HIS A 86 -16.24 -18.61 1.73
CA HIS A 86 -15.84 -20.00 2.01
C HIS A 86 -16.62 -21.01 1.14
N SER A 87 -17.92 -20.78 0.88
CA SER A 87 -18.71 -21.60 -0.06
C SER A 87 -18.28 -21.50 -1.54
N MET A 88 -17.25 -20.71 -1.85
CA MET A 88 -16.59 -20.63 -3.16
C MET A 88 -15.18 -21.25 -3.11
N GLU A 89 -14.45 -21.05 -2.01
CA GLU A 89 -13.14 -21.66 -1.74
C GLU A 89 -13.22 -23.20 -1.74
N GLU A 90 -14.24 -23.78 -1.08
CA GLU A 90 -14.46 -25.24 -1.04
C GLU A 90 -15.15 -25.80 -2.30
N SER A 91 -15.60 -24.95 -3.25
CA SER A 91 -16.53 -25.41 -4.28
C SER A 91 -15.82 -26.10 -5.46
N ASP A 92 -15.60 -27.40 -5.30
CA ASP A 92 -15.28 -28.39 -6.34
C ASP A 92 -16.54 -28.60 -7.22
N ARG A 93 -16.92 -27.55 -7.98
CA ARG A 93 -18.12 -27.57 -8.82
C ARG A 93 -17.83 -28.41 -10.06
N ASP A 94 -18.80 -29.21 -10.51
CA ASP A 94 -18.81 -29.80 -11.85
C ASP A 94 -19.04 -28.71 -12.93
N SER A 95 -18.12 -27.75 -13.00
CA SER A 95 -18.01 -26.81 -14.10
C SER A 95 -17.52 -27.62 -15.31
N HIS A 96 -18.43 -27.95 -16.24
CA HIS A 96 -18.09 -28.77 -17.41
C HIS A 96 -17.10 -28.06 -18.35
N VAL A 97 -15.81 -28.18 -18.04
CA VAL A 97 -14.67 -27.81 -18.89
C VAL A 97 -14.64 -28.80 -20.05
N ASP A 98 -15.22 -28.41 -21.20
CA ASP A 98 -15.29 -29.25 -22.39
C ASP A 98 -13.90 -29.40 -23.04
N GLY A 99 -13.13 -30.36 -22.53
CA GLY A 99 -11.96 -30.91 -23.24
C GLY A 99 -12.42 -31.57 -24.54
N THR A 100 -11.81 -31.18 -25.67
CA THR A 100 -12.30 -31.51 -27.01
C THR A 100 -12.15 -32.99 -27.38
N ALA A 101 -13.23 -33.76 -27.20
CA ALA A 101 -13.39 -35.14 -27.67
C ALA A 101 -14.71 -35.34 -28.43
N LEU A 102 -14.77 -36.31 -29.35
CA LEU A 102 -15.83 -36.42 -30.36
C LEU A 102 -16.88 -37.50 -30.08
N LYS A 103 -18.16 -37.08 -30.09
CA LYS A 103 -19.41 -37.81 -30.47
C LYS A 103 -19.66 -39.25 -29.96
N LEU A 104 -20.85 -39.46 -29.37
CA LEU A 104 -22.01 -40.09 -30.07
C LEU A 104 -23.35 -39.80 -29.34
N GLU A 105 -24.49 -40.12 -29.97
CA GLU A 105 -25.86 -39.85 -29.50
C GLU A 105 -26.53 -41.09 -28.85
N GLY A 106 -27.51 -40.92 -27.92
CA GLY A 106 -28.18 -42.08 -27.30
C GLY A 106 -29.32 -41.86 -26.27
N ALA A 107 -30.49 -41.41 -26.73
CA ALA A 107 -31.85 -41.74 -26.23
C ALA A 107 -32.38 -41.40 -24.80
N MET A 108 -33.53 -40.69 -24.80
CA MET A 108 -34.76 -40.82 -23.96
C MET A 108 -34.83 -40.31 -22.48
N GLU A 109 -35.90 -39.52 -22.22
CA GLU A 109 -36.43 -39.17 -20.87
C GLU A 109 -37.39 -40.25 -20.30
N PRO A 110 -37.91 -40.09 -19.05
CA PRO A 110 -39.29 -39.58 -18.96
C PRO A 110 -39.64 -38.64 -17.76
N ALA A 111 -40.19 -37.47 -18.08
CA ALA A 111 -41.38 -36.79 -17.52
C ALA A 111 -41.81 -36.86 -16.02
N ASN A 112 -42.13 -35.65 -15.51
CA ASN A 112 -43.22 -35.27 -14.56
C ASN A 112 -43.25 -35.78 -13.09
N SER A 113 -43.19 -34.81 -12.17
CA SER A 113 -44.36 -34.50 -11.32
C SER A 113 -44.36 -33.01 -10.90
N LYS A 114 -45.52 -32.46 -10.54
CA LYS A 114 -45.69 -31.11 -9.97
C LYS A 114 -46.43 -31.21 -8.64
N PHE A 115 -46.07 -30.37 -7.67
CA PHE A 115 -46.94 -30.05 -6.54
C PHE A 115 -46.72 -28.61 -6.08
N ASP A 116 -47.81 -27.88 -5.84
CA ASP A 116 -47.85 -26.49 -5.37
C ASP A 116 -49.17 -26.27 -4.63
N THR A 117 -49.13 -25.70 -3.43
CA THR A 117 -50.30 -25.30 -2.64
C THR A 117 -49.96 -24.13 -1.71
N SER A 118 -50.89 -23.16 -1.64
CA SER A 118 -50.66 -21.82 -1.09
C SER A 118 -51.04 -21.62 0.38
N LEU A 119 -50.58 -20.50 0.97
CA LEU A 119 -51.00 -20.04 2.31
C LEU A 119 -52.49 -19.62 2.35
N PRO A 120 -53.22 -19.94 3.42
CA PRO A 120 -54.49 -19.30 3.76
C PRO A 120 -54.29 -17.97 4.52
N THR A 121 -54.99 -16.90 4.12
CA THR A 121 -55.02 -15.62 4.85
C THR A 121 -56.38 -15.44 5.54
N ALA A 122 -56.47 -15.69 6.86
CA ALA A 122 -57.75 -15.58 7.58
C ALA A 122 -57.63 -15.35 9.12
N LEU A 123 -56.97 -14.28 9.58
CA LEU A 123 -57.18 -13.76 10.95
C LEU A 123 -56.99 -12.22 11.03
N ARG A 124 -58.11 -11.51 10.81
CA ARG A 124 -58.41 -10.08 11.03
C ARG A 124 -59.93 -10.03 11.32
N ASN A 125 -60.53 -9.17 12.13
CA ASN A 125 -60.10 -8.04 12.98
C ASN A 125 -61.18 -7.82 14.07
N LEU A 126 -60.95 -6.88 15.00
CA LEU A 126 -61.89 -5.94 15.70
C LEU A 126 -61.26 -5.61 17.08
N ASN A 127 -60.72 -4.41 17.35
CA ASN A 127 -61.26 -3.03 17.40
C ASN A 127 -62.32 -2.84 18.50
N GLY A 128 -62.29 -1.81 19.36
CA GLY A 128 -61.33 -0.68 19.54
C GLY A 128 -61.49 -0.12 20.98
N ASP A 129 -61.33 1.16 21.34
CA ASP A 129 -60.91 2.42 20.69
C ASP A 129 -60.79 3.49 21.83
N SER A 130 -60.09 4.63 21.84
CA SER A 130 -59.09 5.34 20.99
C SER A 130 -58.09 6.10 21.93
N GLY A 131 -57.11 6.88 21.42
CA GLY A 131 -56.10 7.54 22.28
C GLY A 131 -55.25 8.71 21.75
N SER A 132 -55.63 9.39 20.67
CA SER A 132 -54.98 10.61 20.10
C SER A 132 -53.50 10.55 19.64
N LEU A 133 -53.12 11.44 18.71
CA LEU A 133 -51.89 11.41 17.92
C LEU A 133 -50.90 12.54 18.26
N LEU A 134 -49.60 12.28 18.10
CA LEU A 134 -48.54 13.26 17.83
C LEU A 134 -47.49 12.65 16.88
N SER A 135 -46.85 13.46 16.04
CA SER A 135 -46.02 12.97 14.93
C SER A 135 -44.60 12.55 15.35
N ALA A 136 -43.85 11.96 14.42
CA ALA A 136 -42.45 11.61 14.62
C ALA A 136 -41.51 12.84 14.66
N ALA A 137 -41.87 13.94 13.98
CA ALA A 137 -41.07 15.17 13.97
C ALA A 137 -41.09 15.86 15.36
N ASP A 138 -42.27 15.95 15.97
CA ASP A 138 -42.49 16.63 17.26
C ASP A 138 -41.67 16.05 18.43
N ARG A 139 -41.23 14.79 18.30
CA ARG A 139 -40.37 14.11 19.29
C ARG A 139 -38.89 14.49 19.13
N GLN A 140 -38.45 14.82 17.92
CA GLN A 140 -37.03 15.04 17.62
C GLN A 140 -36.56 16.43 18.04
N ASP A 141 -37.42 17.45 17.96
CA ASP A 141 -37.05 18.82 18.35
C ASP A 141 -37.09 19.04 19.87
N LYS A 142 -38.06 18.45 20.59
CA LYS A 142 -38.03 18.44 22.07
C LYS A 142 -36.76 17.77 22.62
N ALA A 143 -36.25 16.72 21.96
CA ALA A 143 -34.96 16.15 22.31
C ALA A 143 -33.80 17.15 22.11
N LYS A 144 -33.76 17.87 20.98
CA LYS A 144 -32.73 18.88 20.69
C LYS A 144 -32.74 20.06 21.68
N GLU A 145 -33.89 20.39 22.26
CA GLU A 145 -33.99 21.40 23.32
C GLU A 145 -33.46 20.88 24.66
N SER A 146 -33.86 19.68 25.10
CA SER A 146 -33.32 19.07 26.33
C SER A 146 -31.79 18.91 26.31
N TRP A 147 -31.20 18.55 25.16
CA TRP A 147 -29.74 18.45 25.02
C TRP A 147 -29.02 19.82 25.04
N ARG A 148 -29.72 20.95 24.85
CA ARG A 148 -29.11 22.29 24.89
C ARG A 148 -29.00 22.88 26.30
N GLU A 149 -29.91 22.55 27.20
CA GLU A 149 -29.80 22.96 28.62
C GLU A 149 -28.76 22.13 29.37
N ILE A 150 -28.66 20.83 29.08
CA ILE A 150 -27.71 19.90 29.75
C ILE A 150 -26.24 20.28 29.49
N LEU A 151 -25.92 20.84 28.31
CA LEU A 151 -24.53 21.15 27.90
C LEU A 151 -24.06 22.58 28.26
N ASN A 152 -24.94 23.42 28.81
CA ASN A 152 -24.63 24.69 29.49
C ASN A 152 -23.58 25.60 28.81
N MET A 153 -23.64 25.75 27.48
CA MET A 153 -22.65 26.52 26.72
C MET A 153 -22.84 28.05 26.84
N PRO A 154 -21.80 28.81 27.22
CA PRO A 154 -21.83 30.28 27.19
C PRO A 154 -21.92 30.85 25.76
N LYS A 155 -22.43 32.07 25.64
CA LYS A 155 -22.62 32.76 24.35
C LYS A 155 -21.45 33.71 24.03
N SER A 156 -20.99 33.67 22.77
CA SER A 156 -20.26 34.73 22.05
C SER A 156 -18.81 35.11 22.47
N ILE A 157 -17.86 34.72 21.63
CA ILE A 157 -16.74 35.51 21.06
C ILE A 157 -16.13 36.64 21.95
N VAL A 158 -14.90 36.40 22.46
CA VAL A 158 -13.76 37.36 22.49
C VAL A 158 -12.45 36.55 22.37
N ALA A 159 -11.37 37.13 21.83
CA ALA A 159 -10.04 36.51 21.70
C ALA A 159 -8.99 37.17 22.64
N PRO A 160 -7.67 36.90 22.51
CA PRO A 160 -6.99 35.74 23.09
C PRO A 160 -6.03 36.14 24.24
N GLN A 161 -5.66 35.18 25.11
CA GLN A 161 -4.51 35.29 26.04
C GLN A 161 -3.79 33.95 26.21
N ILE A 162 -2.48 34.00 26.48
CA ILE A 162 -1.60 32.84 26.64
C ILE A 162 -1.15 32.73 28.10
N SER A 163 -1.30 31.54 28.71
CA SER A 163 -0.46 31.12 29.84
C SER A 163 -0.38 29.58 29.91
N PRO A 164 0.69 28.96 30.46
CA PRO A 164 1.04 27.58 30.14
C PRO A 164 0.92 26.55 31.28
N LYS A 165 0.88 25.27 30.88
CA LYS A 165 1.06 24.01 31.66
C LYS A 165 -0.12 23.48 32.49
N SER A 166 -0.64 22.34 32.02
CA SER A 166 -0.79 21.13 32.85
C SER A 166 -0.40 19.89 32.01
N LYS A 167 -0.20 18.71 32.63
CA LYS A 167 0.24 17.47 31.95
C LYS A 167 -0.80 16.35 32.10
N SER A 168 -1.41 15.93 30.99
CA SER A 168 -2.05 14.62 30.76
C SER A 168 -2.67 14.63 29.36
N GLY A 169 -2.61 13.59 28.54
CA GLY A 169 -1.87 12.32 28.56
C GLY A 169 -2.09 11.65 27.19
N LYS A 170 -1.16 10.82 26.70
CA LYS A 170 -1.38 10.15 25.40
C LYS A 170 -2.53 9.14 25.53
N VAL A 171 -3.66 9.43 24.90
CA VAL A 171 -4.74 8.45 24.70
C VAL A 171 -4.23 7.42 23.69
N ARG A 172 -4.28 6.14 24.04
CA ARG A 172 -4.07 5.03 23.11
C ARG A 172 -5.41 4.63 22.49
N LEU A 173 -5.38 4.16 21.24
CA LEU A 173 -6.53 3.60 20.54
C LEU A 173 -7.06 2.33 21.24
N GLY A 174 -8.33 2.01 21.01
CA GLY A 174 -8.99 0.87 21.65
C GLY A 174 -8.76 -0.47 20.93
N THR A 175 -9.10 -1.58 21.58
CA THR A 175 -9.19 -2.92 20.93
C THR A 175 -10.21 -2.97 19.79
N ALA A 176 -11.16 -2.04 19.74
CA ALA A 176 -12.08 -1.87 18.61
C ALA A 176 -11.40 -1.37 17.33
N GLU A 177 -10.22 -0.74 17.46
CA GLU A 177 -9.45 -0.13 16.37
C GLU A 177 -8.16 -0.95 16.10
N LEU A 178 -7.50 -1.43 17.16
CA LEU A 178 -6.27 -2.22 17.12
C LEU A 178 -6.48 -3.75 17.04
N GLY A 179 -7.74 -4.21 17.00
CA GLY A 179 -8.12 -5.62 16.88
C GLY A 179 -7.97 -6.45 18.18
N PRO A 180 -8.30 -7.76 18.13
CA PRO A 180 -8.33 -8.63 19.32
C PRO A 180 -6.94 -8.92 19.92
N HIS A 181 -5.87 -8.63 19.17
CA HIS A 181 -4.49 -8.90 19.58
C HIS A 181 -3.69 -7.63 19.92
N ALA A 182 -4.35 -6.47 20.01
CA ALA A 182 -3.76 -5.15 20.29
C ALA A 182 -2.68 -5.13 21.41
N TYR A 183 -2.91 -5.92 22.47
CA TYR A 183 -2.06 -5.98 23.67
C TYR A 183 -1.32 -7.32 23.82
N GLU A 184 -1.19 -8.10 22.75
CA GLU A 184 -0.38 -9.33 22.76
C GLU A 184 1.12 -8.99 22.88
N GLU A 185 1.83 -9.67 23.80
CA GLU A 185 3.29 -9.55 23.93
C GLU A 185 4.03 -10.54 23.02
N LYS A 186 3.44 -11.71 22.75
CA LYS A 186 3.98 -12.75 21.86
C LYS A 186 2.88 -13.70 21.36
N MET A 187 2.97 -14.10 20.09
CA MET A 187 2.05 -15.07 19.49
C MET A 187 2.26 -16.50 20.03
N PRO A 188 1.25 -17.40 19.93
CA PRO A 188 1.39 -18.81 20.31
C PRO A 188 2.52 -19.53 19.55
N ALA A 189 3.24 -20.42 20.24
CA ALA A 189 4.39 -21.13 19.67
C ALA A 189 4.06 -22.01 18.45
N TRP A 190 2.85 -22.59 18.40
CA TRP A 190 2.39 -23.37 17.25
C TRP A 190 2.26 -22.49 16.00
N LEU A 191 1.77 -21.27 16.16
CA LEU A 191 1.58 -20.31 15.08
C LEU A 191 2.92 -19.73 14.63
N HIS A 192 3.79 -19.37 15.58
CA HIS A 192 5.16 -18.96 15.28
C HIS A 192 5.89 -20.01 14.42
N ASN A 193 5.75 -21.30 14.75
CA ASN A 193 6.33 -22.39 13.98
C ASN A 193 5.62 -22.63 12.63
N LEU A 194 4.32 -22.38 12.53
CA LEU A 194 3.58 -22.38 11.26
C LEU A 194 4.13 -21.28 10.32
N LEU A 195 4.28 -20.06 10.82
CA LEU A 195 4.82 -18.92 10.05
C LEU A 195 6.30 -19.09 9.71
N LEU A 196 7.11 -19.74 10.56
CA LEU A 196 8.48 -20.11 10.20
C LEU A 196 8.55 -21.14 9.05
N SER A 197 7.47 -21.90 8.81
CA SER A 197 7.35 -22.82 7.68
C SER A 197 6.71 -22.19 6.44
N ASP A 198 6.37 -20.90 6.48
CA ASP A 198 5.87 -20.13 5.34
C ASP A 198 6.93 -20.01 4.24
N GLY A 199 6.51 -19.91 2.98
CA GLY A 199 7.37 -19.92 1.80
C GLY A 199 8.16 -21.21 1.55
N MET A 200 8.25 -22.13 2.54
CA MET A 200 8.96 -23.41 2.36
C MET A 200 8.16 -24.35 1.45
N PRO A 201 8.76 -24.91 0.38
CA PRO A 201 8.06 -25.80 -0.55
C PRO A 201 7.77 -27.15 0.11
N ARG A 202 6.56 -27.30 0.66
CA ARG A 202 6.08 -28.57 1.23
C ARG A 202 5.99 -29.61 0.11
N THR A 203 6.50 -30.79 0.39
CA THR A 203 6.64 -31.86 -0.59
C THR A 203 5.47 -32.84 -0.45
N THR A 204 4.44 -32.64 -1.27
CA THR A 204 3.19 -33.39 -1.22
C THR A 204 3.17 -34.47 -2.29
N THR A 205 2.86 -35.70 -1.88
CA THR A 205 2.81 -36.86 -2.75
C THR A 205 1.39 -37.04 -3.30
N LYS A 206 1.19 -36.87 -4.62
CA LYS A 206 -0.08 -37.18 -5.30
C LYS A 206 0.04 -38.48 -6.11
N LEU A 207 -0.99 -39.31 -6.08
CA LEU A 207 -1.16 -40.36 -7.10
C LEU A 207 -1.53 -39.71 -8.44
N ASN A 208 -1.05 -40.28 -9.54
CA ASN A 208 -1.53 -39.97 -10.88
C ASN A 208 -2.66 -40.94 -11.31
N SER A 209 -3.32 -40.65 -12.43
CA SER A 209 -4.43 -41.46 -12.98
C SER A 209 -4.04 -42.87 -13.46
N SER A 210 -2.77 -43.28 -13.31
CA SER A 210 -2.25 -44.61 -13.63
C SER A 210 -1.60 -45.30 -12.41
N GLY A 211 -1.89 -44.82 -11.18
CA GLY A 211 -1.40 -45.39 -9.91
C GLY A 211 0.06 -45.04 -9.57
N GLY A 212 0.75 -44.28 -10.43
CA GLY A 212 2.11 -43.82 -10.20
C GLY A 212 2.18 -42.68 -9.17
N ILE A 213 3.20 -42.74 -8.32
CA ILE A 213 3.43 -41.78 -7.22
C ILE A 213 4.20 -40.57 -7.76
N LYS A 214 3.58 -39.39 -7.82
CA LYS A 214 4.24 -38.13 -8.22
C LYS A 214 4.45 -37.21 -7.01
N THR A 215 5.71 -36.98 -6.68
CA THR A 215 6.16 -35.99 -5.70
C THR A 215 6.01 -34.58 -6.27
N VAL A 216 5.22 -33.72 -5.63
CA VAL A 216 4.99 -32.32 -6.04
C VAL A 216 5.42 -31.39 -4.92
N LYS A 217 6.32 -30.45 -5.22
CA LYS A 217 6.61 -29.32 -4.33
C LYS A 217 5.50 -28.27 -4.49
N LYS A 218 4.73 -28.01 -3.43
CA LYS A 218 3.76 -26.91 -3.37
C LYS A 218 4.14 -25.98 -2.20
N ILE A 219 4.26 -24.69 -2.47
CA ILE A 219 4.24 -23.66 -1.43
C ILE A 219 2.77 -23.50 -1.00
N GLY A 220 2.50 -23.51 0.30
CA GLY A 220 1.15 -23.83 0.81
C GLY A 220 0.05 -22.85 0.37
N ASN A 221 0.39 -21.57 0.37
CA ASN A 221 -0.46 -20.39 0.39
C ASN A 221 -0.56 -19.61 -0.93
N TYR A 222 0.16 -20.01 -1.98
CA TYR A 222 -0.05 -19.43 -3.32
C TYR A 222 0.27 -20.42 -4.45
N VAL A 223 -0.24 -20.12 -5.64
CA VAL A 223 0.13 -20.79 -6.89
C VAL A 223 0.39 -19.70 -7.95
N PRO A 224 1.61 -19.62 -8.54
CA PRO A 224 1.93 -18.60 -9.52
C PRO A 224 0.98 -18.55 -10.72
N GLY A 225 0.63 -17.34 -11.18
CA GLY A 225 -0.08 -17.13 -12.44
C GLY A 225 -1.60 -17.16 -12.38
N VAL A 226 -2.21 -16.72 -11.28
CA VAL A 226 -3.68 -16.52 -11.17
C VAL A 226 -4.17 -15.40 -12.09
N MET A 227 -3.40 -14.30 -12.23
CA MET A 227 -3.81 -13.14 -13.04
C MET A 227 -4.16 -13.48 -14.51
N PRO A 228 -3.33 -14.24 -15.27
CA PRO A 228 -3.70 -14.70 -16.62
C PRO A 228 -4.96 -15.58 -16.71
N VAL A 229 -5.35 -16.26 -15.63
CA VAL A 229 -6.60 -17.04 -15.58
C VAL A 229 -7.80 -16.09 -15.41
N ILE A 230 -7.68 -15.09 -14.53
CA ILE A 230 -8.70 -14.06 -14.32
C ILE A 230 -8.92 -13.24 -15.60
N GLU A 231 -7.86 -12.82 -16.29
CA GLU A 231 -7.96 -12.10 -17.57
C GLU A 231 -8.72 -12.93 -18.62
N GLN A 232 -8.39 -14.22 -18.78
CA GLN A 232 -9.11 -15.11 -19.70
C GLN A 232 -10.58 -15.33 -19.32
N LEU A 233 -10.90 -15.40 -18.02
CA LEU A 233 -12.29 -15.52 -17.55
C LEU A 233 -13.08 -14.24 -17.80
N ILE A 234 -12.48 -13.06 -17.60
CA ILE A 234 -13.15 -11.77 -17.86
C ILE A 234 -13.38 -11.57 -19.36
N GLU A 235 -12.41 -11.95 -20.20
CA GLU A 235 -12.58 -11.95 -21.66
C GLU A 235 -13.75 -12.84 -22.09
N GLN A 236 -13.92 -14.00 -21.45
CA GLN A 236 -15.06 -14.91 -21.68
C GLN A 236 -16.39 -14.41 -21.09
N ASP A 237 -16.41 -13.55 -20.07
CA ASP A 237 -17.64 -13.08 -19.41
C ASP A 237 -18.44 -12.13 -20.33
N PRO A 238 -19.62 -12.54 -20.84
CA PRO A 238 -20.38 -11.73 -21.79
C PRO A 238 -21.06 -10.50 -21.15
N GLY A 239 -21.04 -10.40 -19.81
CA GLY A 239 -21.55 -9.24 -19.10
C GLY A 239 -20.54 -8.11 -18.94
N THR A 240 -19.25 -8.33 -19.19
CA THR A 240 -18.20 -7.32 -18.99
C THR A 240 -17.98 -6.46 -20.24
N GLU A 241 -17.96 -5.13 -20.05
CA GLU A 241 -17.71 -4.13 -21.09
C GLU A 241 -16.20 -3.98 -21.32
N TYR A 242 -15.45 -3.76 -20.24
CA TYR A 242 -13.99 -3.84 -20.18
C TYR A 242 -13.51 -4.04 -18.75
N ALA A 243 -12.26 -4.46 -18.59
CA ALA A 243 -11.55 -4.41 -17.33
C ALA A 243 -10.09 -4.00 -17.52
N TYR A 244 -9.58 -3.14 -16.64
CA TYR A 244 -8.15 -2.94 -16.48
C TYR A 244 -7.59 -3.94 -15.47
N THR A 245 -6.37 -4.41 -15.72
CA THR A 245 -5.61 -5.28 -14.80
C THR A 245 -4.26 -4.67 -14.46
N CYS A 246 -3.77 -4.91 -13.24
CA CYS A 246 -2.37 -4.69 -12.87
C CYS A 246 -1.46 -5.65 -13.65
N HIS A 247 -0.15 -5.43 -13.56
CA HIS A 247 0.84 -6.31 -14.19
C HIS A 247 0.68 -7.77 -13.72
N PRO A 248 0.69 -8.77 -14.63
CA PRO A 248 0.31 -10.17 -14.34
C PRO A 248 1.36 -10.96 -13.51
N SER A 249 2.36 -10.27 -12.94
CA SER A 249 3.33 -10.83 -11.98
C SER A 249 2.95 -10.59 -10.51
N VAL A 250 1.80 -9.94 -10.24
CA VAL A 250 1.19 -9.92 -8.91
C VAL A 250 0.61 -11.31 -8.64
N GLU A 251 1.11 -11.97 -7.61
CA GLU A 251 0.66 -13.29 -7.18
C GLU A 251 -0.38 -13.17 -6.05
N HIS A 252 -1.41 -14.01 -6.06
CA HIS A 252 -2.38 -14.08 -4.96
C HIS A 252 -1.77 -14.86 -3.80
N ILE A 253 -1.62 -14.24 -2.62
CA ILE A 253 -1.03 -14.88 -1.45
C ILE A 253 -2.07 -14.94 -0.33
N SER A 254 -2.65 -16.12 -0.18
CA SER A 254 -3.63 -16.44 0.87
C SER A 254 -2.98 -16.66 2.23
N LYS A 255 -3.80 -16.73 3.27
CA LYS A 255 -3.41 -17.22 4.59
C LYS A 255 -2.99 -18.70 4.57
N LEU A 256 -2.26 -19.13 5.58
CA LEU A 256 -2.10 -20.55 5.90
C LEU A 256 -3.34 -21.06 6.66
N LYS A 257 -3.64 -22.36 6.57
CA LYS A 257 -4.69 -22.99 7.38
C LYS A 257 -4.49 -22.69 8.87
N THR A 258 -5.58 -22.31 9.54
CA THR A 258 -5.63 -21.87 10.95
C THR A 258 -4.66 -20.72 11.32
N GLU A 259 -4.29 -19.84 10.38
CA GLU A 259 -3.41 -18.70 10.67
C GLU A 259 -4.13 -17.59 11.45
N GLY A 260 -5.13 -16.94 10.83
CA GLY A 260 -5.96 -15.88 11.43
C GLY A 260 -5.27 -14.52 11.62
N GLY A 261 -5.83 -13.46 11.06
CA GLY A 261 -5.51 -12.08 11.45
C GLY A 261 -4.26 -11.45 10.81
N PHE A 262 -3.67 -12.06 9.77
CA PHE A 262 -2.46 -11.54 9.10
C PHE A 262 -2.72 -10.85 7.74
N CYS A 263 -3.96 -10.46 7.43
CA CYS A 263 -4.34 -9.95 6.11
C CYS A 263 -3.45 -8.80 5.61
N GLY A 264 -3.14 -7.80 6.43
CA GLY A 264 -2.25 -6.68 6.05
C GLY A 264 -0.85 -7.14 5.63
N TYR A 265 -0.27 -8.09 6.37
CA TYR A 265 1.03 -8.69 6.03
C TYR A 265 0.97 -9.48 4.70
N ARG A 266 -0.11 -10.23 4.48
CA ARG A 266 -0.34 -10.97 3.23
C ARG A 266 -0.50 -10.03 2.03
N ASN A 267 -1.17 -8.90 2.19
CA ASN A 267 -1.25 -7.85 1.15
C ASN A 267 0.12 -7.20 0.87
N ILE A 268 0.95 -6.96 1.89
CA ILE A 268 2.34 -6.53 1.70
C ILE A 268 3.14 -7.58 0.91
N GLN A 269 2.94 -8.87 1.15
CA GLN A 269 3.57 -9.94 0.35
C GLN A 269 3.11 -9.91 -1.11
N MET A 270 1.83 -9.66 -1.40
CA MET A 270 1.32 -9.55 -2.77
C MET A 270 1.92 -8.36 -3.51
N LEU A 271 2.05 -7.19 -2.86
CA LEU A 271 2.74 -6.02 -3.42
C LEU A 271 4.23 -6.31 -3.64
N ALA A 272 4.90 -6.96 -2.69
CA ALA A 272 6.28 -7.38 -2.81
C ALA A 272 6.50 -8.41 -3.94
N SER A 273 5.50 -9.21 -4.30
CA SER A 273 5.58 -10.14 -5.44
C SER A 273 5.80 -9.39 -6.77
N TYR A 274 5.10 -8.29 -7.01
CA TYR A 274 5.35 -7.42 -8.16
C TYR A 274 6.77 -6.85 -8.14
N ILE A 275 7.21 -6.34 -6.97
CA ILE A 275 8.51 -5.68 -6.82
C ILE A 275 9.66 -6.65 -7.09
N VAL A 276 9.57 -7.87 -6.54
CA VAL A 276 10.56 -8.94 -6.73
C VAL A 276 10.53 -9.45 -8.17
N ASN A 277 9.36 -9.76 -8.71
CA ASN A 277 9.23 -10.39 -10.03
C ASN A 277 9.65 -9.44 -11.17
N ASN A 278 9.38 -8.13 -11.05
CA ASN A 278 9.76 -7.12 -12.04
C ASN A 278 11.08 -6.40 -11.74
N LYS A 279 11.70 -6.68 -10.59
CA LYS A 279 12.91 -5.98 -10.09
C LYS A 279 12.73 -4.46 -10.05
N SER A 280 11.56 -4.01 -9.60
CA SER A 280 11.24 -2.58 -9.47
C SER A 280 11.96 -1.97 -8.26
N GLN A 281 11.68 -0.71 -7.97
CA GLN A 281 12.31 0.03 -6.86
C GLN A 281 12.31 -0.76 -5.54
N GLY A 282 13.44 -0.76 -4.83
CA GLY A 282 13.65 -1.48 -3.56
C GLY A 282 13.82 -3.01 -3.63
N TYR A 283 13.70 -3.67 -4.80
CA TYR A 283 13.73 -5.15 -4.89
C TYR A 283 14.97 -5.82 -4.27
N TYR A 284 16.10 -5.12 -4.22
CA TYR A 284 17.37 -5.59 -3.67
C TYR A 284 17.31 -5.84 -2.16
N HIS A 285 16.43 -5.15 -1.41
CA HIS A 285 16.19 -5.45 0.01
C HIS A 285 15.60 -6.85 0.20
N PHE A 286 14.77 -7.31 -0.76
CA PHE A 286 14.05 -8.57 -0.72
C PHE A 286 14.86 -9.80 -1.18
N LYS A 287 16.09 -9.62 -1.69
CA LYS A 287 17.04 -10.71 -2.01
C LYS A 287 16.44 -11.79 -2.95
N ASP A 288 15.75 -11.33 -4.00
CA ASP A 288 15.02 -12.15 -4.99
C ASP A 288 13.96 -13.11 -4.36
N LYS A 289 13.36 -12.74 -3.22
CA LYS A 289 12.29 -13.52 -2.54
C LYS A 289 11.19 -12.64 -1.99
N ILE A 290 9.95 -13.12 -1.99
CA ILE A 290 8.86 -12.48 -1.26
C ILE A 290 9.17 -12.56 0.25
N PRO A 291 9.10 -11.45 1.01
CA PRO A 291 9.46 -11.42 2.43
C PRO A 291 8.49 -12.25 3.29
N SER A 292 8.99 -12.88 4.36
CA SER A 292 8.12 -13.52 5.36
C SER A 292 7.41 -12.49 6.23
N ILE A 293 6.40 -12.92 6.99
CA ILE A 293 5.73 -12.07 8.00
C ILE A 293 6.74 -11.52 9.02
N PHE A 294 7.76 -12.30 9.40
CA PHE A 294 8.81 -11.85 10.32
C PHE A 294 9.75 -10.82 9.69
N ASP A 295 10.07 -10.96 8.40
CA ASP A 295 10.83 -9.93 7.66
C ASP A 295 10.03 -8.62 7.61
N ILE A 296 8.73 -8.69 7.29
CA ILE A 296 7.80 -7.55 7.26
C ILE A 296 7.73 -6.86 8.63
N GLN A 297 7.54 -7.62 9.72
CA GLN A 297 7.58 -7.09 11.08
C GLN A 297 8.92 -6.40 11.38
N GLY A 298 10.04 -7.01 10.98
CA GLY A 298 11.37 -6.41 11.12
C GLY A 298 11.54 -5.09 10.35
N TYR A 299 11.02 -4.99 9.13
CA TYR A 299 11.08 -3.76 8.32
C TYR A 299 10.19 -2.64 8.84
N ILE A 300 9.00 -2.96 9.37
CA ILE A 300 8.11 -1.98 10.02
C ILE A 300 8.74 -1.46 11.32
N GLU A 301 9.27 -2.35 12.17
CA GLU A 301 9.98 -1.97 13.39
C GLU A 301 11.21 -1.10 13.07
N HIS A 302 11.99 -1.46 12.04
CA HIS A 302 13.11 -0.66 11.58
C HIS A 302 12.69 0.74 11.07
N ALA A 303 11.57 0.83 10.33
CA ALA A 303 11.00 2.11 9.91
C ALA A 303 10.70 3.01 11.12
N TRP A 304 10.11 2.45 12.17
CA TRP A 304 9.85 3.14 13.43
C TRP A 304 11.13 3.55 14.18
N ASP A 305 12.20 2.74 14.13
CA ASP A 305 13.52 3.08 14.69
C ASP A 305 14.20 4.26 13.99
N VAL A 306 14.06 4.36 12.65
CA VAL A 306 14.58 5.51 11.88
C VAL A 306 13.62 6.72 11.87
N GLY A 307 12.49 6.63 12.58
CA GLY A 307 11.55 7.73 12.77
C GLY A 307 10.51 7.92 11.66
N ILE A 308 10.35 6.95 10.76
CA ILE A 308 9.27 6.93 9.76
C ILE A 308 8.00 6.41 10.45
N ASN A 309 6.95 7.25 10.48
CA ASN A 309 5.64 6.96 11.09
C ASN A 309 5.67 6.21 12.46
N PRO A 310 6.39 6.70 13.49
CA PRO A 310 6.58 6.00 14.76
C PRO A 310 5.33 6.00 15.68
N LEU A 311 4.16 6.39 15.17
CA LEU A 311 2.90 6.41 15.92
C LEU A 311 2.42 4.99 16.24
N GLY A 312 2.41 4.10 15.24
CA GLY A 312 2.01 2.70 15.40
C GLY A 312 2.76 1.99 16.53
N ARG A 313 4.08 2.22 16.67
CA ARG A 313 4.87 1.67 17.79
C ARG A 313 4.44 2.22 19.16
N ALA A 314 4.07 3.49 19.27
CA ALA A 314 3.63 4.10 20.52
C ALA A 314 2.25 3.56 20.98
N GLU A 315 1.40 3.20 20.03
CA GLU A 315 0.07 2.64 20.25
C GLU A 315 0.12 1.13 20.54
N THR A 316 0.73 0.34 19.65
CA THR A 316 0.85 -1.13 19.76
C THR A 316 1.86 -1.61 20.81
N GLY A 317 2.89 -0.79 21.11
CA GLY A 317 4.06 -1.21 21.87
C GLY A 317 5.07 -2.06 21.07
N GLY A 318 4.95 -2.12 19.73
CA GLY A 318 5.70 -3.04 18.87
C GLY A 318 4.84 -4.22 18.40
N ILE A 319 5.19 -4.78 17.25
CA ILE A 319 4.47 -5.86 16.56
C ILE A 319 5.30 -7.14 16.39
N LEU A 320 6.63 -7.06 16.56
CA LEU A 320 7.53 -8.19 16.32
C LEU A 320 7.16 -9.44 17.14
N GLY A 321 6.89 -10.55 16.45
CA GLY A 321 6.50 -11.82 17.08
C GLY A 321 5.07 -11.85 17.63
N THR A 322 4.20 -10.92 17.22
CA THR A 322 2.79 -10.85 17.64
C THR A 322 1.83 -11.02 16.46
N ARG A 323 0.54 -11.24 16.76
CA ARG A 323 -0.60 -11.22 15.81
C ARG A 323 -1.26 -9.84 15.68
N LYS A 324 -0.57 -8.74 16.02
CA LYS A 324 -1.16 -7.40 15.94
C LYS A 324 -1.47 -7.04 14.50
N TYR A 325 -2.67 -6.49 14.31
CA TYR A 325 -3.13 -6.01 13.01
C TYR A 325 -2.29 -4.80 12.59
N ILE A 326 -2.09 -4.67 11.28
CA ILE A 326 -1.38 -3.56 10.64
C ILE A 326 -2.23 -2.99 9.51
N GLY A 327 -2.03 -1.73 9.17
CA GLY A 327 -2.76 -1.08 8.08
C GLY A 327 -1.88 -0.39 7.06
N THR A 328 -2.52 0.49 6.27
CA THR A 328 -1.87 1.46 5.39
C THR A 328 -0.69 2.21 6.05
N PRO A 329 -0.76 2.65 7.32
CA PRO A 329 0.33 3.40 7.96
C PRO A 329 1.61 2.58 8.17
N GLU A 330 1.48 1.29 8.51
CA GLU A 330 2.62 0.36 8.66
C GLU A 330 3.17 -0.07 7.29
N ALA A 331 2.29 -0.34 6.33
CA ALA A 331 2.68 -0.67 4.97
C ALA A 331 3.49 0.48 4.33
N GLN A 332 3.02 1.72 4.49
CA GLN A 332 3.75 2.91 4.04
C GLN A 332 5.09 3.08 4.77
N ALA A 333 5.14 2.81 6.08
CA ALA A 333 6.37 2.89 6.87
C ALA A 333 7.43 1.91 6.37
N MET A 334 7.05 0.64 6.13
CA MET A 334 7.93 -0.37 5.55
C MET A 334 8.40 0.02 4.15
N LEU A 335 7.51 0.42 3.24
CA LEU A 335 7.93 0.75 1.87
C LEU A 335 8.90 1.93 1.86
N ARG A 336 8.59 3.02 2.57
CA ARG A 336 9.46 4.19 2.67
C ARG A 336 10.79 3.93 3.40
N SER A 337 10.90 2.90 4.26
CA SER A 337 12.18 2.52 4.89
C SER A 337 13.07 1.63 4.01
N LEU A 338 12.54 1.10 2.90
CA LEU A 338 13.24 0.24 1.95
C LEU A 338 13.52 0.95 0.61
N ASP A 339 13.59 2.28 0.64
CA ASP A 339 13.68 3.16 -0.54
C ASP A 339 12.56 2.91 -1.58
N ILE A 340 11.37 2.44 -1.18
CA ILE A 340 10.21 2.20 -2.07
C ILE A 340 9.22 3.36 -1.94
N ASP A 341 9.16 4.21 -2.96
CA ASP A 341 8.27 5.38 -2.99
C ASP A 341 6.79 4.94 -3.15
N CYS A 342 5.90 5.49 -2.31
CA CYS A 342 4.48 5.15 -2.28
C CYS A 342 3.60 6.25 -1.65
N ASP A 343 2.41 6.43 -2.24
CA ASP A 343 1.37 7.37 -1.82
C ASP A 343 0.24 6.66 -1.07
N ALA A 344 -0.28 7.32 -0.02
CA ALA A 344 -1.33 6.78 0.86
C ALA A 344 -2.56 7.70 0.86
N GLN A 345 -3.64 7.24 0.23
CA GLN A 345 -4.87 8.04 0.03
C GLN A 345 -6.00 7.52 0.92
N ALA A 346 -6.70 8.43 1.61
CA ALA A 346 -7.84 8.11 2.46
C ALA A 346 -9.14 8.67 1.90
N PHE A 347 -10.08 7.79 1.52
CA PHE A 347 -11.38 8.16 0.95
C PHE A 347 -12.46 8.21 2.04
N LYS A 348 -13.15 9.33 2.12
CA LYS A 348 -14.30 9.61 3.01
C LYS A 348 -15.34 10.37 2.18
N THR A 349 -16.61 10.36 2.57
CA THR A 349 -17.63 11.14 1.85
C THR A 349 -17.33 12.64 1.91
N ASP A 350 -17.42 13.31 0.76
CA ASP A 350 -17.27 14.76 0.58
C ASP A 350 -18.60 15.52 0.75
N GLY A 351 -19.69 14.81 1.04
CA GLY A 351 -21.06 15.34 1.11
C GLY A 351 -21.79 15.41 -0.24
N LYS A 352 -21.11 15.17 -1.38
CA LYS A 352 -21.71 15.00 -2.71
C LYS A 352 -21.83 13.51 -3.10
N LEU A 353 -20.81 12.72 -2.79
CA LEU A 353 -20.58 11.33 -3.22
C LEU A 353 -20.36 10.38 -2.03
N GLY A 354 -20.62 9.10 -2.26
CA GLY A 354 -20.22 8.03 -1.33
C GLY A 354 -18.70 7.82 -1.33
N ALA A 355 -18.14 7.38 -0.18
CA ALA A 355 -16.71 7.04 -0.11
C ALA A 355 -16.35 5.89 -1.07
N ASP A 356 -17.30 5.00 -1.36
CA ASP A 356 -17.22 3.92 -2.36
C ASP A 356 -17.14 4.45 -3.79
N GLU A 357 -17.85 5.54 -4.08
CA GLU A 357 -17.88 6.17 -5.42
C GLU A 357 -16.62 7.00 -5.69
N ILE A 358 -16.04 7.60 -4.65
CA ILE A 358 -14.75 8.31 -4.74
C ILE A 358 -13.60 7.30 -4.91
N LEU A 359 -13.58 6.23 -4.10
CA LEU A 359 -12.63 5.10 -4.24
C LEU A 359 -12.67 4.50 -5.65
N MET A 360 -13.86 4.12 -6.13
CA MET A 360 -14.03 3.53 -7.47
C MET A 360 -13.47 4.42 -8.58
N LYS A 361 -13.71 5.73 -8.53
CA LYS A 361 -13.16 6.69 -9.50
C LYS A 361 -11.64 6.81 -9.42
N SER A 362 -11.06 6.86 -8.22
CA SER A 362 -9.60 6.94 -8.05
C SER A 362 -8.91 5.66 -8.58
N VAL A 363 -9.49 4.49 -8.34
CA VAL A 363 -8.96 3.21 -8.85
C VAL A 363 -9.12 3.08 -10.37
N GLU A 364 -10.27 3.47 -10.94
CA GLU A 364 -10.45 3.51 -12.39
C GLU A 364 -9.43 4.44 -13.04
N GLU A 365 -9.24 5.65 -12.49
CA GLU A 365 -8.28 6.63 -12.99
C GLU A 365 -6.84 6.11 -12.89
N TYR A 366 -6.43 5.54 -11.75
CA TYR A 366 -5.11 4.94 -11.56
C TYR A 366 -4.79 3.94 -12.67
N PHE A 367 -5.65 2.94 -12.89
CA PHE A 367 -5.39 1.95 -13.94
C PHE A 367 -5.52 2.54 -15.36
N ARG A 368 -6.39 3.52 -15.57
CA ARG A 368 -6.51 4.25 -16.85
C ARG A 368 -5.21 5.00 -17.21
N THR A 369 -4.44 5.50 -16.24
CA THR A 369 -3.15 6.16 -16.54
C THR A 369 -2.10 5.22 -17.15
N GLY A 370 -2.23 3.90 -16.94
CA GLY A 370 -1.26 2.90 -17.39
C GLY A 370 -1.67 2.09 -18.61
N TYR A 371 -2.65 2.55 -19.40
CA TYR A 371 -3.09 1.87 -20.63
C TYR A 371 -3.65 2.85 -21.69
N ALA A 372 -2.94 2.96 -22.83
CA ALA A 372 -3.23 3.98 -23.86
C ALA A 372 -4.29 3.58 -24.90
N ASP A 373 -4.58 2.29 -25.07
CA ASP A 373 -5.63 1.81 -25.98
C ASP A 373 -7.01 1.83 -25.28
N SER A 374 -8.08 2.19 -26.00
CA SER A 374 -9.46 2.12 -25.49
C SER A 374 -10.29 0.99 -26.09
N THR A 375 -9.78 0.30 -27.11
CA THR A 375 -10.53 -0.66 -27.93
C THR A 375 -10.54 -2.08 -27.36
N SER A 376 -9.50 -2.49 -26.63
CA SER A 376 -9.42 -3.81 -26.00
C SER A 376 -10.34 -3.95 -24.78
N LYS A 377 -10.93 -5.15 -24.62
CA LYS A 377 -11.78 -5.52 -23.47
C LYS A 377 -10.95 -5.75 -22.21
N ILE A 378 -9.92 -6.60 -22.27
CA ILE A 378 -8.86 -6.63 -21.25
C ILE A 378 -7.85 -5.52 -21.55
N ARG A 379 -7.58 -4.68 -20.56
CA ARG A 379 -6.70 -3.52 -20.63
C ARG A 379 -5.55 -3.69 -19.63
N ARG A 380 -4.63 -4.60 -19.96
CA ARG A 380 -3.52 -4.98 -19.08
C ARG A 380 -2.49 -3.85 -18.99
N THR A 381 -2.41 -3.23 -17.82
CA THR A 381 -1.44 -2.17 -17.52
C THR A 381 -0.05 -2.75 -17.22
N GLN A 382 0.95 -1.87 -17.13
CA GLN A 382 2.24 -2.18 -16.51
C GLN A 382 2.28 -1.79 -15.01
N LEU A 383 1.15 -1.36 -14.44
CA LEU A 383 1.10 -0.82 -13.08
C LEU A 383 1.09 -1.92 -12.01
N PRO A 384 1.62 -1.65 -10.81
CA PRO A 384 1.44 -2.52 -9.66
C PRO A 384 -0.01 -2.57 -9.19
N SER A 385 -0.32 -3.60 -8.41
CA SER A 385 -1.53 -3.64 -7.59
C SER A 385 -1.52 -2.58 -6.48
N ILE A 386 -2.69 -2.37 -5.86
CA ILE A 386 -2.90 -1.33 -4.84
C ILE A 386 -3.23 -2.03 -3.50
N TYR A 387 -2.57 -1.64 -2.40
CA TYR A 387 -3.02 -2.03 -1.06
C TYR A 387 -4.40 -1.42 -0.80
N PHE A 388 -5.35 -2.16 -0.26
CA PHE A 388 -6.69 -1.65 0.01
C PHE A 388 -7.15 -2.01 1.42
N GLN A 389 -7.50 -0.98 2.20
CA GLN A 389 -7.90 -1.09 3.60
C GLN A 389 -9.32 -0.57 3.78
N HIS A 390 -10.10 -1.29 4.59
CA HIS A 390 -11.30 -0.77 5.25
C HIS A 390 -11.29 -1.18 6.73
N PRO A 391 -12.24 -0.71 7.56
CA PRO A 391 -12.35 -1.19 8.93
C PRO A 391 -12.51 -2.72 8.96
N GLY A 392 -11.71 -3.38 9.80
CA GLY A 392 -11.75 -4.82 10.04
C GLY A 392 -10.98 -5.71 9.06
N HIS A 393 -10.66 -5.26 7.83
CA HIS A 393 -9.96 -6.10 6.83
C HIS A 393 -9.19 -5.30 5.76
N SER A 394 -8.23 -5.96 5.11
CA SER A 394 -7.48 -5.45 3.97
C SER A 394 -7.37 -6.47 2.83
N MET A 395 -7.36 -5.99 1.60
CA MET A 395 -7.23 -6.78 0.37
C MET A 395 -6.22 -6.10 -0.58
N THR A 396 -5.89 -6.75 -1.70
CA THR A 396 -5.03 -6.18 -2.75
C THR A 396 -5.88 -5.97 -4.01
N ILE A 397 -6.04 -4.73 -4.46
CA ILE A 397 -6.75 -4.44 -5.72
C ILE A 397 -5.81 -4.74 -6.89
N VAL A 398 -6.25 -5.64 -7.77
CA VAL A 398 -5.52 -6.10 -8.97
C VAL A 398 -6.15 -5.61 -10.28
N GLY A 399 -7.22 -4.81 -10.21
CA GLY A 399 -7.83 -4.21 -11.39
C GLY A 399 -9.17 -3.53 -11.12
N PHE A 400 -9.77 -3.03 -12.19
CA PHE A 400 -11.08 -2.38 -12.21
C PHE A 400 -11.90 -2.92 -13.38
N GLU A 401 -13.17 -3.26 -13.14
CA GLU A 401 -14.08 -3.79 -14.15
C GLU A 401 -15.32 -2.91 -14.29
N LYS A 402 -15.72 -2.66 -15.54
CA LYS A 402 -17.02 -2.10 -15.91
C LYS A 402 -17.83 -3.14 -16.70
N ARG A 403 -19.11 -3.30 -16.36
CA ARG A 403 -20.03 -4.26 -16.97
C ARG A 403 -21.10 -3.56 -17.81
N LEU A 404 -21.61 -4.24 -18.85
CA LEU A 404 -22.52 -3.70 -19.86
C LEU A 404 -23.85 -3.16 -19.31
N ASN A 405 -24.21 -3.55 -18.09
CA ASN A 405 -25.37 -3.02 -17.36
C ASN A 405 -25.07 -1.72 -16.57
N GLY A 406 -23.88 -1.14 -16.75
CA GLY A 406 -23.39 0.04 -16.01
C GLY A 406 -22.89 -0.24 -14.60
N SER A 407 -22.87 -1.49 -14.13
CA SER A 407 -22.28 -1.85 -12.83
C SER A 407 -20.76 -1.94 -12.92
N ILE A 408 -20.08 -1.55 -11.84
CA ILE A 408 -18.63 -1.53 -11.71
C ILE A 408 -18.19 -2.44 -10.55
N ASN A 409 -17.01 -3.04 -10.67
CA ASN A 409 -16.39 -3.86 -9.62
C ASN A 409 -14.91 -3.49 -9.48
N LEU A 410 -14.40 -3.46 -8.24
CA LEU A 410 -12.98 -3.68 -8.02
C LEU A 410 -12.67 -5.16 -8.26
N LEU A 411 -11.55 -5.44 -8.91
CA LEU A 411 -10.97 -6.79 -8.97
C LEU A 411 -9.93 -6.89 -7.85
N VAL A 412 -10.08 -7.88 -6.98
CA VAL A 412 -9.26 -8.00 -5.76
C VAL A 412 -8.73 -9.42 -5.56
N PHE A 413 -7.55 -9.48 -4.95
CA PHE A 413 -7.05 -10.63 -4.21
C PHE A 413 -7.33 -10.43 -2.72
N ASP A 414 -7.85 -11.47 -2.07
CA ASP A 414 -8.41 -11.41 -0.71
C ASP A 414 -7.72 -12.49 0.15
N PRO A 415 -6.74 -12.11 0.99
CA PRO A 415 -5.85 -13.07 1.63
C PRO A 415 -6.55 -13.99 2.65
N MET A 416 -7.81 -13.74 2.99
CA MET A 416 -8.59 -14.63 3.86
C MET A 416 -8.97 -15.97 3.22
N PHE A 417 -8.81 -16.13 1.90
CA PHE A 417 -9.27 -17.29 1.15
C PHE A 417 -8.21 -17.78 0.16
N HIS A 418 -8.12 -19.09 -0.06
CA HIS A 418 -7.30 -19.68 -1.12
C HIS A 418 -8.00 -19.59 -2.48
N ASP A 419 -7.23 -19.64 -3.57
CA ASP A 419 -7.79 -19.85 -4.91
C ASP A 419 -8.54 -21.19 -4.98
N ALA A 420 -9.80 -21.16 -5.41
CA ALA A 420 -10.64 -22.35 -5.55
C ALA A 420 -9.99 -23.40 -6.48
N PRO A 421 -10.25 -24.72 -6.28
CA PRO A 421 -9.68 -25.78 -7.09
C PRO A 421 -9.84 -25.57 -8.60
N ASP A 422 -11.02 -25.10 -9.05
CA ASP A 422 -11.31 -24.76 -10.44
C ASP A 422 -10.33 -23.73 -11.03
N ILE A 423 -10.00 -22.66 -10.28
CA ILE A 423 -9.03 -21.64 -10.72
C ILE A 423 -7.63 -22.25 -10.82
N VAL A 424 -7.20 -22.97 -9.78
CA VAL A 424 -5.87 -23.62 -9.74
C VAL A 424 -5.71 -24.65 -10.86
N ASN A 425 -6.79 -25.34 -11.23
CA ASN A 425 -6.84 -26.29 -12.34
C ASN A 425 -6.80 -25.64 -13.74
N LEU A 426 -6.91 -24.30 -13.85
CA LEU A 426 -6.80 -23.55 -15.10
C LEU A 426 -5.41 -22.91 -15.30
N ILE A 427 -4.63 -22.74 -14.23
CA ILE A 427 -3.28 -22.15 -14.27
C ILE A 427 -2.38 -22.90 -15.26
N GLY A 428 -1.65 -22.16 -16.10
CA GLY A 428 -0.71 -22.69 -17.08
C GLY A 428 -1.35 -23.23 -18.37
N LYS A 429 -2.67 -23.12 -18.56
CA LYS A 429 -3.33 -23.39 -19.85
C LYS A 429 -3.24 -22.16 -20.76
N GLU A 430 -2.72 -22.34 -21.97
CA GLU A 430 -2.62 -21.28 -22.99
C GLU A 430 -3.99 -20.74 -23.43
N SER A 431 -5.02 -21.60 -23.43
CA SER A 431 -6.42 -21.23 -23.60
C SER A 431 -7.34 -22.24 -22.93
N PHE A 432 -8.54 -21.81 -22.53
CA PHE A 432 -9.61 -22.65 -22.00
C PHE A 432 -10.98 -22.02 -22.26
N SER A 433 -12.05 -22.79 -22.08
CA SER A 433 -13.43 -22.32 -22.14
C SER A 433 -14.22 -22.74 -20.90
N VAL A 434 -14.92 -21.80 -20.26
CA VAL A 434 -15.79 -22.03 -19.10
C VAL A 434 -17.21 -21.55 -19.44
N LYS A 435 -18.23 -22.34 -19.08
CA LYS A 435 -19.64 -22.06 -19.41
C LYS A 435 -20.19 -20.86 -18.63
N ASN A 436 -19.83 -20.74 -17.34
CA ASN A 436 -20.21 -19.64 -16.45
C ASN A 436 -18.97 -18.96 -15.84
N PRO A 437 -18.18 -18.17 -16.60
CA PRO A 437 -17.00 -17.50 -16.05
C PRO A 437 -17.32 -16.53 -14.90
N ALA A 438 -18.54 -15.97 -14.90
CA ALA A 438 -19.02 -15.07 -13.86
C ALA A 438 -19.12 -15.72 -12.45
N ASP A 439 -19.33 -17.04 -12.36
CA ASP A 439 -19.37 -17.77 -11.09
C ASP A 439 -17.97 -17.85 -10.46
N LEU A 440 -16.95 -18.17 -11.26
CA LEU A 440 -15.54 -18.24 -10.83
C LEU A 440 -14.98 -16.85 -10.49
N LEU A 441 -15.35 -15.83 -11.26
CA LEU A 441 -14.97 -14.43 -10.99
C LEU A 441 -15.65 -13.82 -9.75
N ARG A 442 -16.67 -14.47 -9.18
CA ARG A 442 -17.43 -13.93 -8.03
C ARG A 442 -16.56 -13.73 -6.80
N ALA A 443 -15.58 -14.61 -6.56
CA ALA A 443 -14.65 -14.51 -5.43
C ALA A 443 -13.73 -13.27 -5.52
N TYR A 444 -13.39 -12.82 -6.74
CA TYR A 444 -12.45 -11.73 -7.01
C TYR A 444 -13.13 -10.37 -7.23
N ARG A 445 -14.47 -10.32 -7.36
CA ARG A 445 -15.23 -9.07 -7.59
C ARG A 445 -15.68 -8.43 -6.28
N ARG A 446 -15.51 -7.10 -6.15
CA ARG A 446 -16.09 -6.29 -5.06
C ARG A 446 -16.81 -5.07 -5.65
N GLY A 447 -18.13 -5.18 -5.81
CA GLY A 447 -18.99 -4.09 -6.32
C GLY A 447 -19.59 -3.21 -5.20
N PRO A 448 -20.34 -2.13 -5.53
CA PRO A 448 -20.87 -1.17 -4.56
C PRO A 448 -21.70 -1.75 -3.41
N LYS A 449 -22.38 -2.90 -3.60
CA LYS A 449 -23.12 -3.59 -2.51
C LYS A 449 -22.19 -4.00 -1.35
N TYR A 450 -20.95 -4.37 -1.65
CA TYR A 450 -19.94 -4.69 -0.65
C TYR A 450 -19.37 -3.41 -0.02
N LEU A 451 -18.93 -2.46 -0.85
CA LEU A 451 -18.25 -1.26 -0.40
C LEU A 451 -19.13 -0.37 0.48
N ARG A 452 -20.43 -0.20 0.16
CA ARG A 452 -21.36 0.69 0.89
C ARG A 452 -21.63 0.28 2.35
N LYS A 453 -21.10 -0.83 2.83
CA LYS A 453 -21.03 -1.14 4.27
C LYS A 453 -20.12 -0.18 5.04
N TYR A 454 -19.04 0.28 4.40
CA TYR A 454 -17.95 1.01 5.05
C TYR A 454 -18.04 2.52 4.77
N LYS A 455 -17.68 3.33 5.77
CA LYS A 455 -17.78 4.81 5.71
C LYS A 455 -16.50 5.50 5.23
N ALA A 456 -15.40 4.76 5.24
CA ALA A 456 -14.07 5.23 4.88
C ALA A 456 -13.24 4.07 4.33
N PHE A 457 -12.28 4.41 3.48
CA PHE A 457 -11.31 3.50 2.88
C PHE A 457 -9.93 4.14 2.91
N GLU A 458 -8.89 3.32 2.85
CA GLU A 458 -7.54 3.78 2.57
C GLU A 458 -6.90 2.89 1.50
N VAL A 459 -5.98 3.46 0.72
CA VAL A 459 -5.18 2.73 -0.26
C VAL A 459 -3.71 3.14 -0.18
N LEU A 460 -2.82 2.22 -0.57
CA LEU A 460 -1.40 2.49 -0.80
C LEU A 460 -1.05 2.10 -2.24
N SER A 461 -0.55 3.04 -3.04
CA SER A 461 -0.12 2.82 -4.42
C SER A 461 1.33 3.27 -4.64
N GLN A 462 1.94 2.77 -5.70
CA GLN A 462 3.23 3.22 -6.22
C GLN A 462 2.98 4.28 -7.31
N LEU A 463 3.63 5.45 -7.22
CA LEU A 463 3.45 6.56 -8.19
C LEU A 463 4.36 6.41 -9.43
N ASN A 464 4.94 7.48 -10.00
CA ASN A 464 6.10 7.45 -10.94
C ASN A 464 6.72 8.88 -11.12
N PHE A 465 8.05 9.02 -11.25
CA PHE A 465 8.77 10.30 -11.49
C PHE A 465 10.15 10.13 -12.18
N ILE A 466 10.32 10.58 -13.42
CA ILE A 466 11.51 10.22 -14.21
C ILE A 466 12.69 11.17 -13.96
N THR A 467 13.69 10.72 -13.19
CA THR A 467 14.99 11.40 -13.09
C THR A 467 16.16 10.42 -12.91
N GLY A 468 17.25 10.68 -13.63
CA GLY A 468 18.49 9.88 -13.60
C GLY A 468 19.55 10.39 -12.61
N ASN A 469 19.24 11.37 -11.75
CA ASN A 469 20.22 11.96 -10.84
C ASN A 469 19.72 12.02 -9.40
N LYS A 470 20.33 11.20 -8.52
CA LYS A 470 19.98 11.08 -7.09
C LYS A 470 20.06 12.39 -6.31
N HIS A 471 20.93 13.33 -6.70
CA HIS A 471 21.00 14.65 -6.07
C HIS A 471 19.90 15.60 -6.54
N LYS A 472 19.43 15.49 -7.79
CA LYS A 472 18.23 16.21 -8.25
C LYS A 472 17.02 15.74 -7.45
N LEU A 473 16.80 14.42 -7.35
CA LEU A 473 15.71 13.82 -6.57
C LEU A 473 15.65 14.37 -5.14
N ALA A 474 16.79 14.34 -4.42
CA ALA A 474 16.87 14.81 -3.04
C ALA A 474 16.61 16.32 -2.87
N GLU A 475 16.98 17.17 -3.84
CA GLU A 475 16.59 18.59 -3.82
C GLU A 475 15.11 18.79 -4.15
N VAL A 476 14.54 18.00 -5.07
CA VAL A 476 13.11 18.07 -5.45
C VAL A 476 12.19 17.64 -4.30
N GLN A 477 12.45 16.46 -3.71
CA GLN A 477 11.70 15.95 -2.56
C GLN A 477 11.75 16.94 -1.37
N ALA A 478 12.91 17.53 -1.10
CA ALA A 478 13.09 18.51 -0.02
C ALA A 478 12.45 19.89 -0.27
N ILE A 479 11.89 20.16 -1.46
CA ILE A 479 11.23 21.42 -1.82
C ILE A 479 9.71 21.23 -1.99
N LEU A 480 9.28 20.13 -2.63
CA LEU A 480 7.86 19.82 -2.75
C LEU A 480 7.27 19.33 -1.42
N GLY A 481 7.96 18.43 -0.70
CA GLY A 481 7.45 17.78 0.50
C GLY A 481 6.20 16.95 0.21
N ASP A 482 5.34 16.77 1.21
CA ASP A 482 4.13 15.91 1.13
C ASP A 482 3.02 16.39 0.16
N CYS A 483 3.27 17.38 -0.71
CA CYS A 483 2.25 17.86 -1.66
C CYS A 483 2.27 17.14 -3.03
N VAL A 484 3.30 16.37 -3.34
CA VAL A 484 3.38 15.45 -4.50
C VAL A 484 4.30 14.29 -4.13
N ASP A 485 3.83 13.05 -4.22
CA ASP A 485 4.71 11.86 -4.14
C ASP A 485 5.50 11.69 -5.46
N LEU A 486 6.69 11.06 -5.43
CA LEU A 486 7.63 11.09 -6.56
C LEU A 486 8.59 9.87 -6.58
N GLN A 487 8.41 8.91 -7.50
CA GLN A 487 9.30 7.74 -7.63
C GLN A 487 10.43 7.87 -8.66
N SER A 488 11.70 7.85 -8.27
CA SER A 488 12.83 8.10 -9.20
C SER A 488 13.08 6.97 -10.23
N ARG A 489 12.53 7.07 -11.46
CA ARG A 489 12.90 6.19 -12.58
C ARG A 489 14.04 6.79 -13.42
N SER A 490 15.17 6.09 -13.52
CA SER A 490 16.27 6.46 -14.42
C SER A 490 16.06 5.83 -15.79
N ILE A 491 15.97 6.67 -16.83
CA ILE A 491 15.82 6.26 -18.23
C ILE A 491 16.92 6.94 -19.04
N ASP A 492 17.61 6.18 -19.87
CA ASP A 492 18.58 6.74 -20.83
C ASP A 492 17.80 7.23 -22.06
N LEU A 493 17.80 8.56 -22.26
CA LEU A 493 17.01 9.23 -23.30
C LEU A 493 17.93 10.07 -24.17
N VAL A 494 17.70 10.04 -25.48
CA VAL A 494 18.45 10.84 -26.45
C VAL A 494 18.17 12.33 -26.22
N GLU A 495 19.13 13.04 -25.65
CA GLU A 495 19.10 14.50 -25.50
C GLU A 495 19.43 15.17 -26.84
N ILE A 496 18.47 15.91 -27.40
CA ILE A 496 18.68 16.71 -28.62
C ILE A 496 19.54 17.95 -28.35
N GLN A 497 19.98 18.62 -29.42
CA GLN A 497 20.61 19.94 -29.35
C GLN A 497 19.56 21.01 -29.65
N GLY A 498 19.51 22.07 -28.83
CA GLY A 498 18.55 23.17 -28.94
C GLY A 498 18.64 24.14 -27.76
N THR A 499 17.58 24.92 -27.54
CA THR A 499 17.35 25.68 -26.32
C THR A 499 17.03 24.77 -25.13
N ILE A 500 17.14 25.27 -23.89
CA ILE A 500 16.78 24.49 -22.70
C ILE A 500 15.28 24.11 -22.69
N GLU A 501 14.43 24.96 -23.25
CA GLU A 501 13.00 24.74 -23.44
C GLU A 501 12.70 23.60 -24.44
N GLU A 502 13.36 23.60 -25.61
CA GLU A 502 13.21 22.55 -26.63
C GLU A 502 13.72 21.19 -26.12
N ILE A 503 14.89 21.17 -25.47
CA ILE A 503 15.48 19.96 -24.89
C ILE A 503 14.54 19.38 -23.81
N SER A 504 14.08 20.21 -22.87
CA SER A 504 13.18 19.77 -21.80
C SER A 504 11.88 19.21 -22.36
N LYS A 505 11.33 19.82 -23.42
CA LYS A 505 10.11 19.33 -24.08
C LYS A 505 10.30 18.01 -24.81
N ASP A 506 11.33 17.89 -25.64
CA ASP A 506 11.60 16.65 -26.39
C ASP A 506 11.89 15.48 -25.46
N LYS A 507 12.71 15.72 -24.43
CA LYS A 507 12.99 14.77 -23.35
C LYS A 507 11.72 14.35 -22.61
N CYS A 508 10.81 15.29 -22.32
CA CYS A 508 9.53 15.00 -21.70
C CYS A 508 8.62 14.13 -22.60
N ARG A 509 8.53 14.42 -23.91
CA ARG A 509 7.76 13.58 -24.85
C ARG A 509 8.31 12.16 -24.91
N ARG A 510 9.62 11.98 -25.09
CA ARG A 510 10.27 10.64 -25.09
C ARG A 510 10.08 9.91 -23.77
N ALA A 511 10.16 10.62 -22.64
CA ALA A 511 9.92 10.05 -21.32
C ALA A 511 8.47 9.55 -21.17
N ALA A 512 7.49 10.30 -21.69
CA ALA A 512 6.09 9.89 -21.70
C ALA A 512 5.85 8.69 -22.62
N GLU A 513 6.49 8.65 -23.79
CA GLU A 513 6.45 7.52 -24.74
C GLU A 513 7.05 6.23 -24.14
N GLU A 514 8.15 6.31 -23.38
CA GLU A 514 8.80 5.16 -22.75
C GLU A 514 8.08 4.66 -21.47
N VAL A 515 7.36 5.55 -20.75
CA VAL A 515 6.66 5.19 -19.50
C VAL A 515 5.17 4.95 -19.67
N GLN A 516 4.56 5.39 -20.78
CA GLN A 516 3.14 5.18 -21.10
C GLN A 516 2.19 5.71 -20.01
N GLY A 517 2.54 6.84 -19.40
CA GLY A 517 1.77 7.50 -18.33
C GLY A 517 2.33 8.89 -17.98
N PRO A 518 1.89 9.52 -16.87
CA PRO A 518 2.33 10.85 -16.47
C PRO A 518 3.83 10.92 -16.17
N VAL A 519 4.48 12.01 -16.60
CA VAL A 519 5.92 12.22 -16.44
C VAL A 519 6.27 13.66 -16.07
N LEU A 520 7.33 13.82 -15.30
CA LEU A 520 7.95 15.09 -14.98
C LEU A 520 9.47 14.91 -15.10
N VAL A 521 10.11 15.65 -16.00
CA VAL A 521 11.57 15.64 -16.21
C VAL A 521 12.17 16.99 -15.83
N GLU A 522 13.49 17.04 -15.57
CA GLU A 522 14.18 18.28 -15.20
C GLU A 522 15.56 18.41 -15.87
N ASP A 523 15.77 19.55 -16.53
CA ASP A 523 17.05 19.98 -17.07
C ASP A 523 17.53 21.30 -16.47
N THR A 524 18.86 21.43 -16.38
CA THR A 524 19.56 22.57 -15.77
C THR A 524 20.49 23.20 -16.80
N ALA A 525 20.42 24.51 -16.97
CA ALA A 525 21.34 25.30 -17.80
C ALA A 525 22.14 26.32 -16.97
N LEU A 526 23.38 26.57 -17.39
CA LEU A 526 24.19 27.68 -16.87
C LEU A 526 24.59 28.60 -18.04
N ILE A 527 23.91 29.74 -18.10
CA ILE A 527 24.01 30.76 -19.13
C ILE A 527 25.08 31.77 -18.70
N PHE A 528 26.07 32.06 -19.55
CA PHE A 528 26.93 33.24 -19.38
C PHE A 528 26.47 34.33 -20.36
N ASN A 529 26.18 35.52 -19.87
CA ASN A 529 25.61 36.60 -20.70
C ASN A 529 26.60 37.03 -21.81
N ALA A 530 27.88 37.13 -21.46
CA ALA A 530 28.99 37.40 -22.39
C ALA A 530 29.12 36.39 -23.55
N PHE A 531 28.67 35.14 -23.36
CA PHE A 531 28.73 34.07 -24.36
C PHE A 531 27.42 33.92 -25.15
N LYS A 532 26.42 34.79 -24.94
CA LYS A 532 25.07 34.69 -25.53
C LYS A 532 24.42 33.36 -25.21
N ASP A 533 24.15 33.16 -23.92
CA ASP A 533 23.45 32.02 -23.33
C ASP A 533 24.21 30.67 -23.32
N LEU A 534 25.38 30.58 -23.96
CA LEU A 534 26.29 29.44 -23.80
C LEU A 534 27.07 29.51 -22.46
N PRO A 535 27.54 28.38 -21.91
CA PRO A 535 27.36 27.00 -22.38
C PRO A 535 25.91 26.48 -22.25
N GLY A 536 25.06 27.14 -21.47
CA GLY A 536 23.62 26.90 -21.42
C GLY A 536 23.29 25.46 -21.00
N PRO A 537 22.47 24.72 -21.76
CA PRO A 537 22.14 23.32 -21.44
C PRO A 537 23.36 22.39 -21.50
N TYR A 538 24.39 22.74 -22.28
CA TYR A 538 25.58 21.90 -22.48
C TYR A 538 26.57 21.96 -21.30
N ILE A 539 26.25 22.70 -20.23
CA ILE A 539 27.13 22.93 -19.06
C ILE A 539 27.74 21.65 -18.48
N LYS A 540 27.05 20.50 -18.52
CA LYS A 540 27.60 19.20 -18.11
C LYS A 540 28.95 18.92 -18.79
N TRP A 541 28.98 18.94 -20.11
CA TRP A 541 30.16 18.60 -20.91
C TRP A 541 31.30 19.61 -20.74
N PHE A 542 30.96 20.89 -20.62
CA PHE A 542 31.93 21.95 -20.30
C PHE A 542 32.53 21.74 -18.89
N PHE A 543 31.71 21.43 -17.89
CA PHE A 543 32.18 21.18 -16.53
C PHE A 543 33.05 19.91 -16.43
N GLU A 544 32.64 18.80 -17.06
CA GLU A 544 33.40 17.55 -17.13
C GLU A 544 34.77 17.74 -17.82
N SER A 545 34.86 18.63 -18.81
CA SER A 545 36.10 18.90 -19.56
C SER A 545 37.02 19.94 -18.94
N LEU A 546 36.46 20.91 -18.19
CA LEU A 546 37.17 22.13 -17.76
C LEU A 546 37.28 22.29 -16.24
N GLY A 547 36.41 21.63 -15.46
CA GLY A 547 36.28 21.82 -14.02
C GLY A 547 35.91 23.26 -13.62
N HIS A 548 35.96 23.56 -12.32
CA HIS A 548 35.62 24.88 -11.78
C HIS A 548 36.55 26.00 -12.27
N ASP A 549 37.86 25.73 -12.26
CA ASP A 549 38.90 26.68 -12.70
C ASP A 549 38.76 27.00 -14.19
N GLY A 550 38.54 26.00 -15.03
CA GLY A 550 38.31 26.21 -16.46
C GLY A 550 36.99 26.92 -16.77
N LEU A 551 35.89 26.61 -16.07
CA LEU A 551 34.63 27.36 -16.21
C LEU A 551 34.78 28.85 -15.85
N ASN A 552 35.60 29.19 -14.84
CA ASN A 552 35.90 30.59 -14.54
C ASN A 552 36.79 31.22 -15.62
N LYS A 553 37.81 30.48 -16.11
CA LYS A 553 38.73 30.94 -17.16
C LYS A 553 38.09 31.12 -18.54
N MET A 554 36.99 30.43 -18.85
CA MET A 554 36.21 30.69 -20.09
C MET A 554 35.84 32.16 -20.25
N LEU A 555 35.58 32.85 -19.13
CA LEU A 555 35.19 34.26 -19.12
C LEU A 555 36.37 35.22 -18.89
N ALA A 556 37.62 34.75 -18.88
CA ALA A 556 38.78 35.56 -18.45
C ALA A 556 38.86 36.92 -19.14
N ASP A 557 38.80 36.95 -20.48
CA ASP A 557 38.99 38.14 -21.32
C ASP A 557 37.72 39.01 -21.48
N PHE A 558 36.59 38.62 -20.88
CA PHE A 558 35.32 39.37 -20.95
C PHE A 558 35.15 40.24 -19.71
N GLU A 559 34.82 41.53 -19.85
CA GLU A 559 34.52 42.38 -18.69
C GLU A 559 33.26 41.92 -17.95
N ASP A 560 32.25 41.48 -18.71
CA ASP A 560 31.03 40.90 -18.16
C ASP A 560 31.26 39.46 -17.67
N LYS A 561 31.06 39.25 -16.37
CA LYS A 561 31.05 37.93 -15.72
C LYS A 561 29.64 37.45 -15.33
N SER A 562 28.60 38.21 -15.69
CA SER A 562 27.22 37.92 -15.27
C SER A 562 26.66 36.66 -15.95
N ALA A 563 25.83 35.94 -15.19
CA ALA A 563 25.35 34.62 -15.56
C ALA A 563 23.93 34.38 -15.04
N GLN A 564 23.19 33.51 -15.72
CA GLN A 564 21.92 32.99 -15.25
C GLN A 564 22.02 31.48 -15.01
N SER A 565 21.57 31.05 -13.84
CA SER A 565 21.28 29.66 -13.54
C SER A 565 19.80 29.41 -13.81
N VAL A 566 19.49 28.40 -14.63
CA VAL A 566 18.13 28.11 -15.10
C VAL A 566 17.78 26.65 -14.86
N CYS A 567 16.62 26.40 -14.25
CA CYS A 567 16.03 25.07 -14.11
C CYS A 567 14.74 25.06 -14.91
N THR A 568 14.56 24.07 -15.78
CA THR A 568 13.30 23.83 -16.48
C THR A 568 12.80 22.44 -16.10
N PHE A 569 11.66 22.39 -15.42
CA PHE A 569 10.87 21.16 -15.33
C PHE A 569 9.93 21.11 -16.54
N ALA A 570 9.68 19.92 -17.07
CA ALA A 570 8.67 19.68 -18.10
C ALA A 570 7.77 18.53 -17.68
N TYR A 571 6.46 18.77 -17.65
CA TYR A 571 5.41 17.80 -17.28
C TYR A 571 4.60 17.38 -18.51
N SER A 572 4.21 16.12 -18.57
CA SER A 572 3.16 15.63 -19.47
C SER A 572 2.25 14.64 -18.74
N GLU A 573 0.96 14.63 -19.07
CA GLU A 573 -0.01 13.65 -18.55
C GLU A 573 0.15 12.26 -19.19
N GLY A 574 0.83 12.16 -20.35
CA GLY A 574 1.06 10.89 -21.04
C GLY A 574 1.50 11.03 -22.50
N PRO A 575 1.63 9.91 -23.23
CA PRO A 575 1.89 9.91 -24.67
C PRO A 575 0.91 10.81 -25.44
N GLY A 576 1.42 11.63 -26.35
CA GLY A 576 0.59 12.52 -27.18
C GLY A 576 0.11 13.82 -26.51
N HIS A 577 0.29 14.00 -25.19
CA HIS A 577 0.05 15.28 -24.51
C HIS A 577 1.27 16.20 -24.70
N GLU A 578 1.05 17.49 -25.00
CA GLU A 578 2.12 18.46 -25.23
C GLU A 578 2.71 18.97 -23.91
N PRO A 579 4.04 18.89 -23.68
CA PRO A 579 4.59 19.19 -22.37
C PRO A 579 4.44 20.64 -21.89
N ILE A 580 4.02 20.78 -20.64
CA ILE A 580 3.92 22.03 -19.89
C ILE A 580 5.27 22.28 -19.20
N ILE A 581 5.84 23.48 -19.36
CA ILE A 581 7.16 23.82 -18.82
C ILE A 581 7.10 24.80 -17.65
N PHE A 582 7.80 24.46 -16.56
CA PHE A 582 7.93 25.28 -15.35
C PHE A 582 9.40 25.69 -15.21
N GLN A 583 9.70 26.94 -15.56
CA GLN A 583 11.07 27.44 -15.57
C GLN A 583 11.34 28.44 -14.44
N GLY A 584 12.38 28.17 -13.65
CA GLY A 584 12.93 29.07 -12.64
C GLY A 584 14.29 29.59 -13.05
N ARG A 585 14.51 30.90 -12.90
CA ARG A 585 15.79 31.57 -13.21
C ARG A 585 16.35 32.29 -11.99
N THR A 586 17.66 32.24 -11.83
CA THR A 586 18.41 32.99 -10.84
C THR A 586 19.62 33.65 -11.48
N GLU A 587 19.70 34.98 -11.36
CA GLU A 587 20.82 35.78 -11.82
C GLU A 587 21.97 35.74 -10.80
N GLY A 588 23.19 35.85 -11.31
CA GLY A 588 24.42 35.83 -10.53
C GLY A 588 25.62 36.17 -11.41
N LYS A 589 26.80 35.71 -11.02
CA LYS A 589 28.04 35.90 -11.79
C LYS A 589 29.00 34.74 -11.57
N ILE A 590 29.90 34.52 -12.53
CA ILE A 590 30.92 33.47 -12.46
C ILE A 590 32.17 34.00 -11.75
N VAL A 591 32.67 33.24 -10.78
CA VAL A 591 33.78 33.62 -9.90
C VAL A 591 34.75 32.46 -9.67
N PRO A 592 35.99 32.73 -9.19
CA PRO A 592 36.88 31.68 -8.72
C PRO A 592 36.21 30.84 -7.63
N ALA A 593 36.46 29.54 -7.66
CA ALA A 593 35.73 28.54 -6.88
C ALA A 593 35.83 28.76 -5.36
N ARG A 594 34.69 28.70 -4.66
CA ARG A 594 34.61 28.76 -3.19
C ARG A 594 33.61 27.75 -2.63
N GLY A 595 33.62 27.57 -1.31
CA GLY A 595 32.74 26.63 -0.63
C GLY A 595 33.11 25.16 -0.85
N ALA A 596 32.16 24.25 -0.62
CA ALA A 596 32.38 22.81 -0.71
C ALA A 596 32.29 22.31 -2.17
N ILE A 597 33.38 21.70 -2.66
CA ILE A 597 33.44 21.06 -3.99
C ILE A 597 32.74 19.68 -3.95
N ALA A 598 31.44 19.70 -3.64
CA ALA A 598 30.61 18.52 -3.45
C ALA A 598 29.54 18.33 -4.55
N PHE A 599 29.20 19.38 -5.30
CA PHE A 599 28.11 19.32 -6.28
C PHE A 599 28.32 20.31 -7.45
N GLY A 600 28.45 19.76 -8.66
CA GLY A 600 28.39 20.50 -9.93
C GLY A 600 29.22 21.79 -9.97
N TRP A 601 28.65 22.82 -10.58
CA TRP A 601 29.24 24.16 -10.74
C TRP A 601 28.84 25.14 -9.60
N ASP A 602 28.12 24.70 -8.56
CA ASP A 602 27.74 25.53 -7.40
C ASP A 602 28.92 26.34 -6.79
N PRO A 603 30.18 25.84 -6.74
CA PRO A 603 31.33 26.61 -6.27
C PRO A 603 31.72 27.85 -7.08
N VAL A 604 31.29 27.98 -8.35
CA VAL A 604 31.68 29.09 -9.23
C VAL A 604 30.54 30.07 -9.54
N PHE A 605 29.33 29.81 -9.05
CA PHE A 605 28.17 30.70 -9.26
C PHE A 605 27.89 31.50 -7.99
N GLU A 606 28.18 32.81 -8.02
CA GLU A 606 27.90 33.75 -6.92
C GLU A 606 26.52 34.40 -7.08
N TYR A 607 25.73 34.41 -6.00
CA TYR A 607 24.38 34.98 -5.98
C TYR A 607 24.26 36.20 -5.07
N GLY A 608 23.62 37.24 -5.60
CA GLY A 608 23.08 38.36 -4.83
C GLY A 608 24.11 39.28 -4.17
N PRO A 609 23.65 40.30 -3.41
CA PRO A 609 24.52 41.29 -2.79
C PRO A 609 25.32 40.76 -1.59
N ALA A 610 25.01 39.56 -1.11
CA ALA A 610 25.75 38.90 -0.02
C ALA A 610 27.10 38.31 -0.46
N GLY A 611 27.33 38.17 -1.77
CA GLY A 611 28.63 37.75 -2.33
C GLY A 611 28.99 36.28 -2.11
N GLN A 612 28.02 35.43 -1.79
CA GLN A 612 28.24 34.00 -1.55
C GLN A 612 27.97 33.16 -2.80
N THR A 613 28.79 32.13 -3.00
CA THR A 613 28.53 31.07 -3.99
C THR A 613 27.48 30.08 -3.47
N TYR A 614 26.79 29.37 -4.37
CA TYR A 614 25.83 28.33 -3.95
C TYR A 614 26.47 27.27 -3.03
N ALA A 615 27.76 26.97 -3.21
CA ALA A 615 28.50 26.02 -2.36
C ALA A 615 28.96 26.57 -1.00
N GLU A 616 28.81 27.88 -0.75
CA GLU A 616 29.01 28.54 0.55
C GLU A 616 27.68 28.67 1.34
N MET A 617 26.55 28.32 0.74
CA MET A 617 25.21 28.48 1.34
C MET A 617 24.70 27.21 2.02
N PRO A 618 23.99 27.33 3.17
CA PRO A 618 23.21 26.22 3.71
C PRO A 618 22.15 25.77 2.71
N LYS A 619 21.96 24.44 2.54
CA LYS A 619 20.99 23.88 1.56
C LYS A 619 19.58 24.49 1.68
N VAL A 620 19.10 24.70 2.91
CA VAL A 620 17.77 25.28 3.18
C VAL A 620 17.67 26.74 2.73
N GLU A 621 18.76 27.50 2.77
CA GLU A 621 18.82 28.87 2.23
C GLU A 621 18.91 28.85 0.71
N LYS A 622 19.83 28.04 0.14
CA LYS A 622 19.98 27.82 -1.31
C LYS A 622 18.64 27.50 -1.95
N ASN A 623 17.89 26.54 -1.41
CA ASN A 623 16.65 26.05 -2.02
C ASN A 623 15.64 27.18 -2.28
N LYS A 624 15.43 28.09 -1.32
CA LYS A 624 14.50 29.24 -1.40
C LYS A 624 14.80 30.22 -2.54
N ILE A 625 16.07 30.38 -2.90
CA ILE A 625 16.52 31.35 -3.92
C ILE A 625 16.90 30.70 -5.26
N SER A 626 17.05 29.38 -5.26
CA SER A 626 17.60 28.63 -6.38
C SER A 626 16.69 28.63 -7.61
N HIS A 627 17.33 28.54 -8.77
CA HIS A 627 16.71 28.21 -10.05
C HIS A 627 15.74 27.02 -9.95
N ARG A 628 16.14 25.93 -9.27
CA ARG A 628 15.31 24.72 -9.05
C ARG A 628 14.10 25.01 -8.16
N GLY A 629 14.28 25.67 -7.02
CA GLY A 629 13.18 26.06 -6.12
C GLY A 629 12.13 26.91 -6.81
N LYS A 630 12.54 28.00 -7.48
CA LYS A 630 11.64 28.87 -8.25
C LYS A 630 10.90 28.18 -9.40
N ALA A 631 11.41 27.05 -9.89
CA ALA A 631 10.74 26.24 -10.91
C ALA A 631 9.70 25.31 -10.27
N LEU A 632 10.03 24.71 -9.11
CA LEU A 632 9.13 23.90 -8.32
C LEU A 632 7.99 24.70 -7.68
N ASP A 633 8.22 25.96 -7.28
CA ASP A 633 7.17 26.87 -6.79
C ASP A 633 6.08 27.08 -7.87
N LYS A 634 6.48 27.20 -9.13
CA LYS A 634 5.55 27.35 -10.28
C LYS A 634 4.79 26.05 -10.57
N LEU A 635 5.47 24.91 -10.53
CA LEU A 635 4.84 23.59 -10.65
C LEU A 635 3.80 23.40 -9.53
N LYS A 636 4.15 23.73 -8.28
CA LYS A 636 3.29 23.61 -7.10
C LYS A 636 2.07 24.51 -7.17
N ALA A 637 2.22 25.76 -7.63
CA ALA A 637 1.10 26.66 -7.88
C ALA A 637 0.14 26.10 -8.95
N TRP A 638 0.69 25.65 -10.09
CA TRP A 638 -0.11 25.07 -11.17
C TRP A 638 -0.86 23.79 -10.77
N LEU A 639 -0.23 22.92 -9.97
CA LEU A 639 -0.87 21.72 -9.43
C LEU A 639 -2.07 22.06 -8.54
N LEU A 640 -1.93 23.03 -7.63
CA LEU A 640 -3.04 23.49 -6.77
C LEU A 640 -4.20 24.07 -7.59
N GLU A 641 -3.92 24.96 -8.55
CA GLU A 641 -4.94 25.52 -9.46
C GLU A 641 -5.63 24.44 -10.31
N THR A 642 -4.90 23.38 -10.70
CA THR A 642 -5.43 22.27 -11.51
C THR A 642 -6.29 21.29 -10.69
N VAL A 643 -6.07 21.19 -9.38
CA VAL A 643 -6.94 20.43 -8.46
C VAL A 643 -8.24 21.19 -8.20
N ASP A 644 -8.16 22.47 -7.81
CA ASP A 644 -9.35 23.29 -7.48
C ASP A 644 -10.26 23.53 -8.70
N SER A 645 -9.72 23.52 -9.92
CA SER A 645 -10.50 23.70 -11.17
C SER A 645 -11.14 22.42 -11.74
N LYS A 646 -10.92 21.26 -11.11
CA LYS A 646 -11.53 19.96 -11.48
C LYS A 646 -12.56 19.44 -10.44
N ALA A 647 -12.97 20.26 -9.46
CA ALA A 647 -13.80 19.88 -8.29
C ALA A 647 -15.23 20.50 -8.24
#